data_AF-A0A939T312-F1
#
_entry.id   AF-A0A939T312-F1
#
_cell.length_a   1.000
_cell.length_b   1.000
_cell.length_c   1.000
_cell.angle_alpha   90.00
_cell.angle_beta   90.00
_cell.angle_gamma   90.00
#
_symmetry.space_group_name_H-M   'P 1'
#
loop_
_entity.id
_entity.type
_entity.pdbx_description
1 polymer ?
#
loop_
_entity_poly.entity_id
_entity_poly.type
_entity_poly.pdbx_seq_one_letter_code
_entity_poly.pdbx_strand_id
1 'polypeptide(L)'
;MKMLIRVAVSAISLAAAGVVCSGHGQPRAMAAAAPGVPEQPKVIYGEDFENRADPGKELGLADYTGASGHTYTADAYWLDRRACNGFVLDYGNGREAGDCDALGSGGAVHHNNLRTLPYALGTLNDGAPEDNSALVGYTAGKPTGQVEFETKDPITNPAGGNRFLAFSVHGGVLNCQAKAPLYQFQFVDGTATTDVGGQINSCTSAGGSTVKVANPGGGTTTARVGTYSTEALLHAPGSFKLRLLNKQNTDAGNDGAIDDIVLKDVTPSLGKAFSPAKLPAGSTATLTFTITNTAELGAKAGWSFTDALPTGMTVAEPAASTTCSAGTVTAPAGGADVSVKGDLTKGQTSCTVTVHVTAPAGKYVNGPDQTTETGLDPPPDTPITFEPRKPGHCSDTAYLMQGTDSSLYGLDLATGTQSKVSGPAQSPYNAFGYNRYDGKLYGIVSRSDSSAAERSELAVVDPAASGKTPVHVVPISPKLSATTSYNAGDVSADGKILYVRAAGNGTHGIIMIDVDPGGSTAGRVIGTGPALSTATIISDLSHHPRDGMLYSVTDDDGTVIRIDPGTGKVDTLGSVSGWVKGDAAGATFMDELGNLYAVGNDSGKVYEIDLSTVSGGLAQYGGSEVVGKSQPTTQNDGGACLVARDFGDAPDSYKTLLASDGPRHKLNAARDLLLGSKVTASPDADTVHTLNAANDSDDEGVSSFPTLGTGSGGASYSVTAAVHNTTGTDERLSAWIDFDRNGHFDTDERATATVADGQNSATLTWKIPAGITSGTSYARLRLGPAVEVAQPTGEASNGEVEDYKLTIEASSLKITKTATPSPAKPGQTVTYTVTVQNTGTSDYTGAAFKDDLTGVLDDAAYNADAKAAGGGTVSYDSPVLSWTGALPAGQTATVTYSVSIKKPSSGDKSLKNTVTSSTPGGNCSAGSTDPACTSNVPVPTFTVKKKASTAKAKPGGTVTYTITVTNGSTPYTGATFTDDLSDVLDDAAYNADAKASAGTVAYASPRLTWTGDLAAGQVAAITYTVKVT
;
A
#
# COMPACT_ATOMS: atom_id res chain seq x y z
N MET A 1 33.49 34.27 -50.38
CA MET A 1 32.74 34.39 -51.65
C MET A 1 31.56 33.41 -51.58
N LYS A 2 30.42 33.78 -52.13
CA LYS A 2 29.06 33.39 -51.73
C LYS A 2 28.73 31.88 -51.70
N MET A 3 27.87 31.59 -50.72
CA MET A 3 27.11 30.40 -50.39
C MET A 3 25.98 30.13 -51.39
N LEU A 4 25.71 28.86 -51.72
CA LEU A 4 24.37 28.38 -52.12
C LEU A 4 24.30 26.85 -51.94
N ILE A 5 23.59 26.45 -50.90
CA ILE A 5 23.21 25.07 -50.56
C ILE A 5 21.87 24.79 -51.24
N ARG A 6 21.76 23.67 -51.97
CA ARG A 6 20.49 23.09 -52.44
C ARG A 6 20.18 21.84 -51.62
N VAL A 7 18.96 21.82 -51.08
CA VAL A 7 18.37 20.76 -50.24
C VAL A 7 18.04 19.53 -51.10
N ALA A 8 18.34 18.34 -50.58
CA ALA A 8 18.01 17.04 -51.15
C ALA A 8 16.66 16.54 -50.62
N VAL A 9 15.80 16.05 -51.51
CA VAL A 9 14.58 15.28 -51.20
C VAL A 9 14.94 13.80 -51.34
N SER A 10 14.81 13.01 -50.27
CA SER A 10 14.91 11.55 -50.32
C SER A 10 13.52 10.93 -50.28
N ALA A 11 13.24 10.11 -51.28
CA ALA A 11 12.11 9.20 -51.36
C ALA A 11 12.33 7.99 -50.45
N ILE A 12 11.29 7.55 -49.75
CA ILE A 12 11.26 6.25 -49.06
C ILE A 12 10.06 5.45 -49.58
N SER A 13 10.39 4.23 -49.96
CA SER A 13 9.61 3.16 -50.57
C SER A 13 8.57 2.54 -49.63
N LEU A 14 7.37 2.27 -50.15
CA LEU A 14 6.34 1.46 -49.49
C LEU A 14 6.45 0.00 -49.92
N ALA A 15 6.68 -0.91 -48.95
CA ALA A 15 6.60 -2.35 -49.15
C ALA A 15 5.16 -2.82 -48.95
N ALA A 16 4.64 -3.59 -49.90
CA ALA A 16 3.34 -4.24 -49.84
C ALA A 16 3.43 -5.54 -49.03
N ALA A 17 2.66 -5.65 -47.94
CA ALA A 17 2.38 -6.90 -47.25
C ALA A 17 0.88 -7.17 -47.34
N GLY A 18 0.52 -8.26 -48.02
CA GLY A 18 -0.85 -8.73 -48.12
C GLY A 18 -1.34 -9.29 -46.78
N VAL A 19 -2.48 -8.80 -46.31
CA VAL A 19 -3.22 -9.38 -45.18
C VAL A 19 -4.62 -9.74 -45.66
N VAL A 20 -4.98 -10.99 -45.43
CA VAL A 20 -6.28 -11.60 -45.70
C VAL A 20 -7.28 -11.04 -44.69
N CYS A 21 -8.30 -10.31 -45.14
CA CYS A 21 -9.41 -9.87 -44.29
C CYS A 21 -10.43 -11.00 -44.10
N SER A 22 -10.61 -11.41 -42.86
CA SER A 22 -11.81 -12.10 -42.36
C SER A 22 -12.40 -11.24 -41.23
N GLY A 23 -13.72 -11.06 -41.23
CA GLY A 23 -14.48 -10.51 -40.10
C GLY A 23 -15.12 -9.16 -40.37
N HIS A 24 -16.46 -9.17 -40.50
CA HIS A 24 -17.29 -7.97 -40.39
C HIS A 24 -17.17 -7.39 -38.97
N GLY A 25 -16.29 -6.40 -38.80
CA GLY A 25 -16.33 -5.48 -37.68
C GLY A 25 -17.23 -4.30 -38.04
N GLN A 26 -18.16 -3.96 -37.14
CA GLN A 26 -18.93 -2.71 -37.18
C GLN A 26 -18.00 -1.51 -37.47
N PRO A 27 -18.43 -0.52 -38.27
CA PRO A 27 -17.59 0.63 -38.59
C PRO A 27 -17.20 1.35 -37.29
N ARG A 28 -15.88 1.44 -37.07
CA ARG A 28 -15.27 2.21 -35.99
C ARG A 28 -15.71 3.67 -36.18
N ALA A 29 -16.44 4.23 -35.21
CA ALA A 29 -16.84 5.63 -35.23
C ALA A 29 -15.61 6.52 -35.50
N MET A 30 -15.71 7.45 -36.45
CA MET A 30 -14.71 8.49 -36.64
C MET A 30 -14.48 9.21 -35.30
N ALA A 31 -13.23 9.45 -34.93
CA ALA A 31 -12.91 10.24 -33.75
C ALA A 31 -13.53 11.64 -33.91
N ALA A 32 -14.32 12.07 -32.93
CA ALA A 32 -14.88 13.42 -32.90
C ALA A 32 -13.75 14.47 -32.99
N ALA A 33 -13.95 15.58 -33.72
CA ALA A 33 -12.95 16.65 -33.77
C ALA A 33 -12.59 17.17 -32.38
N ALA A 34 -11.34 17.65 -32.27
CA ALA A 34 -10.86 18.32 -31.08
C ALA A 34 -11.71 19.58 -30.81
N PRO A 35 -12.22 19.79 -29.58
CA PRO A 35 -12.96 20.99 -29.23
C PRO A 35 -12.21 22.28 -29.60
N GLY A 36 -12.92 23.24 -30.18
CA GLY A 36 -12.37 24.52 -30.64
C GLY A 36 -11.87 24.53 -32.08
N VAL A 37 -11.85 23.39 -32.77
CA VAL A 37 -11.46 23.28 -34.19
C VAL A 37 -12.71 23.11 -35.07
N PRO A 38 -13.06 24.11 -35.92
CA PRO A 38 -14.23 24.01 -36.78
C PRO A 38 -14.17 22.87 -37.80
N GLU A 39 -15.24 22.07 -37.87
CA GLU A 39 -15.44 21.04 -38.90
C GLU A 39 -16.19 21.58 -40.12
N GLN A 40 -16.04 20.92 -41.27
CA GLN A 40 -16.76 21.30 -42.49
C GLN A 40 -18.26 21.04 -42.33
N PRO A 41 -19.12 21.99 -42.76
CA PRO A 41 -20.57 21.77 -42.78
C PRO A 41 -20.98 20.55 -43.60
N LYS A 42 -22.04 19.86 -43.17
CA LYS A 42 -22.58 18.69 -43.89
C LYS A 42 -23.66 19.13 -44.87
N VAL A 43 -23.51 18.81 -46.15
CA VAL A 43 -24.60 19.00 -47.13
C VAL A 43 -25.72 18.00 -46.82
N ILE A 44 -26.95 18.50 -46.61
CA ILE A 44 -28.14 17.68 -46.33
C ILE A 44 -29.11 17.65 -47.50
N TYR A 45 -29.03 18.63 -48.41
CA TYR A 45 -29.76 18.65 -49.66
C TYR A 45 -28.98 19.47 -50.69
N GLY A 46 -28.99 18.99 -51.94
CA GLY A 46 -28.33 19.63 -53.07
C GLY A 46 -29.18 19.41 -54.32
N GLU A 47 -29.34 20.44 -55.14
CA GLU A 47 -29.90 20.37 -56.48
C GLU A 47 -29.15 21.30 -57.43
N ASP A 48 -28.47 20.70 -58.40
CA ASP A 48 -27.64 21.34 -59.44
C ASP A 48 -28.29 21.29 -60.84
N PHE A 49 -29.49 20.72 -60.95
CA PHE A 49 -30.25 20.58 -62.19
C PHE A 49 -29.57 19.80 -63.32
N GLU A 50 -28.47 19.08 -63.03
CA GLU A 50 -27.69 18.38 -64.04
C GLU A 50 -28.18 16.97 -64.36
N ASN A 51 -29.10 16.40 -63.56
CA ASN A 51 -29.54 15.01 -63.70
C ASN A 51 -30.59 14.80 -64.82
N ARG A 52 -30.21 15.10 -66.06
CA ARG A 52 -31.09 14.98 -67.25
C ARG A 52 -30.81 13.71 -68.04
N ALA A 53 -31.88 12.98 -68.38
CA ALA A 53 -31.79 11.72 -69.12
C ALA A 53 -31.35 11.88 -70.59
N ASP A 54 -31.64 13.03 -71.21
CA ASP A 54 -31.20 13.43 -72.55
C ASP A 54 -30.78 14.90 -72.51
N PRO A 55 -29.48 15.21 -72.31
CA PRO A 55 -28.98 16.58 -72.27
C PRO A 55 -29.26 17.38 -73.55
N GLY A 56 -29.59 16.73 -74.67
CA GLY A 56 -29.97 17.41 -75.91
C GLY A 56 -31.38 18.03 -75.89
N LYS A 57 -32.20 17.72 -74.89
CA LYS A 57 -33.59 18.19 -74.77
C LYS A 57 -33.83 18.94 -73.47
N GLU A 58 -34.68 19.97 -73.56
CA GLU A 58 -35.18 20.68 -72.39
C GLU A 58 -36.27 19.87 -71.67
N LEU A 59 -36.27 19.90 -70.34
CA LEU A 59 -37.24 19.19 -69.50
C LEU A 59 -38.12 20.17 -68.74
N GLY A 60 -39.40 19.85 -68.59
CA GLY A 60 -40.26 20.58 -67.66
C GLY A 60 -39.91 20.23 -66.21
N LEU A 61 -39.99 21.19 -65.29
CA LEU A 61 -39.69 20.99 -63.87
C LEU A 61 -40.49 19.83 -63.25
N ALA A 62 -41.75 19.62 -63.67
CA ALA A 62 -42.59 18.54 -63.18
C ALA A 62 -42.13 17.13 -63.63
N ASP A 63 -41.36 17.06 -64.71
CA ASP A 63 -40.82 15.82 -65.30
C ASP A 63 -39.35 15.58 -64.88
N TYR A 64 -38.71 16.57 -64.24
CA TYR A 64 -37.34 16.49 -63.76
C TYR A 64 -37.25 15.76 -62.41
N THR A 65 -36.22 14.91 -62.26
CA THR A 65 -35.89 14.22 -61.01
C THR A 65 -34.42 14.51 -60.69
N GLY A 66 -34.18 15.10 -59.52
CA GLY A 66 -32.83 15.48 -59.09
C GLY A 66 -31.92 14.27 -58.85
N ALA A 67 -30.61 14.50 -58.80
CA ALA A 67 -29.63 13.43 -58.53
C ALA A 67 -29.86 12.73 -57.18
N SER A 68 -30.45 13.44 -56.22
CA SER A 68 -30.86 12.91 -54.91
C SER A 68 -32.18 12.13 -54.94
N GLY A 69 -32.82 11.98 -56.11
CA GLY A 69 -34.10 11.31 -56.30
C GLY A 69 -35.34 12.16 -55.98
N HIS A 70 -35.16 13.41 -55.55
CA HIS A 70 -36.28 14.32 -55.28
C HIS A 70 -36.98 14.73 -56.57
N THR A 71 -38.31 14.86 -56.48
CA THR A 71 -39.14 15.39 -57.56
C THR A 71 -39.74 16.75 -57.19
N TYR A 72 -40.17 17.53 -58.18
CA TYR A 72 -40.53 18.94 -58.00
C TYR A 72 -41.95 19.27 -58.48
N THR A 73 -42.48 20.37 -57.95
CA THR A 73 -43.76 20.97 -58.35
C THR A 73 -43.66 22.49 -58.33
N ALA A 74 -44.59 23.15 -59.01
CA ALA A 74 -44.78 24.59 -58.96
C ALA A 74 -46.26 24.92 -59.21
N ASP A 75 -46.66 26.19 -59.05
CA ASP A 75 -47.98 26.65 -59.45
C ASP A 75 -48.13 26.60 -60.98
N ALA A 76 -49.37 26.50 -61.47
CA ALA A 76 -49.67 26.27 -62.88
C ALA A 76 -49.01 27.29 -63.84
N TYR A 77 -48.84 28.54 -63.42
CA TYR A 77 -48.14 29.57 -64.21
C TYR A 77 -46.66 29.21 -64.44
N TRP A 78 -46.00 28.67 -63.41
CA TRP A 78 -44.59 28.29 -63.45
C TRP A 78 -44.37 26.92 -64.09
N LEU A 79 -45.41 26.10 -64.24
CA LEU A 79 -45.37 24.84 -64.99
C LEU A 79 -45.78 25.00 -66.48
N ASP A 80 -46.28 26.18 -66.91
CA ASP A 80 -46.68 26.39 -68.30
C ASP A 80 -45.47 26.70 -69.20
N ARG A 81 -44.91 25.63 -69.76
CA ARG A 81 -43.85 25.67 -70.76
C ARG A 81 -44.17 26.58 -71.96
N ARG A 82 -45.44 26.72 -72.35
CA ARG A 82 -45.84 27.61 -73.46
C ARG A 82 -45.61 29.08 -73.12
N ALA A 83 -45.53 29.44 -71.84
CA ALA A 83 -45.23 30.78 -71.36
C ALA A 83 -43.73 31.04 -71.10
N CYS A 84 -42.84 30.14 -71.52
CA CYS A 84 -41.40 30.16 -71.21
C CYS A 84 -41.07 29.97 -69.71
N ASN A 85 -41.86 29.23 -68.96
CA ASN A 85 -41.63 28.99 -67.53
C ASN A 85 -41.36 27.51 -67.22
N GLY A 86 -40.52 27.29 -66.19
CA GLY A 86 -40.38 25.99 -65.54
C GLY A 86 -39.63 24.97 -66.36
N PHE A 87 -38.53 25.38 -67.00
CA PHE A 87 -37.67 24.50 -67.78
C PHE A 87 -36.34 24.28 -67.08
N VAL A 88 -35.86 23.04 -67.12
CA VAL A 88 -34.46 22.72 -66.89
C VAL A 88 -33.78 22.55 -68.25
N LEU A 89 -32.86 23.46 -68.56
CA LEU A 89 -32.15 23.51 -69.84
C LEU A 89 -30.71 24.03 -69.69
N ASP A 90 -29.89 23.79 -70.71
CA ASP A 90 -28.54 24.28 -70.89
C ASP A 90 -28.44 25.24 -72.11
N TYR A 91 -27.22 25.71 -72.38
CA TYR A 91 -26.95 26.62 -73.49
C TYR A 91 -27.23 26.00 -74.87
N GLY A 92 -26.99 24.70 -75.05
CA GLY A 92 -27.13 23.94 -76.29
C GLY A 92 -28.57 23.58 -76.67
N ASN A 93 -29.51 23.52 -75.73
CA ASN A 93 -30.88 23.07 -75.99
C ASN A 93 -31.62 23.96 -77.00
N GLY A 94 -32.07 23.38 -78.11
CA GLY A 94 -32.95 24.07 -79.06
C GLY A 94 -34.40 24.10 -78.57
N ARG A 95 -35.15 25.13 -78.97
CA ARG A 95 -36.58 25.28 -78.64
C ARG A 95 -37.41 24.12 -79.19
N GLU A 96 -38.14 23.40 -78.33
CA GLU A 96 -39.07 22.37 -78.78
C GLU A 96 -40.43 22.95 -79.21
N ALA A 97 -41.20 22.16 -79.96
CA ALA A 97 -42.52 22.57 -80.44
C ALA A 97 -43.52 22.64 -79.25
N GLY A 98 -44.22 23.77 -79.11
CA GLY A 98 -45.09 24.03 -77.96
C GLY A 98 -44.46 24.98 -76.94
N ASP A 99 -43.14 25.02 -76.83
CA ASP A 99 -42.47 25.81 -75.80
C ASP A 99 -42.44 27.28 -76.17
N CYS A 100 -42.68 28.18 -75.21
CA CYS A 100 -42.72 29.63 -75.45
C CYS A 100 -43.77 30.13 -76.48
N ASP A 101 -44.67 29.27 -76.97
CA ASP A 101 -45.64 29.62 -78.02
C ASP A 101 -46.70 30.63 -77.57
N ALA A 102 -46.99 30.73 -76.27
CA ALA A 102 -47.93 31.71 -75.73
C ALA A 102 -47.45 33.17 -75.90
N LEU A 103 -46.16 33.37 -76.17
CA LEU A 103 -45.56 34.68 -76.46
C LEU A 103 -45.56 35.03 -77.96
N GLY A 104 -46.20 34.20 -78.80
CA GLY A 104 -46.29 34.42 -80.24
C GLY A 104 -44.92 34.52 -80.91
N SER A 105 -44.73 35.50 -81.81
CA SER A 105 -43.46 35.69 -82.52
C SER A 105 -42.28 36.06 -81.61
N GLY A 106 -42.53 36.46 -80.36
CA GLY A 106 -41.49 36.75 -79.36
C GLY A 106 -40.93 35.50 -78.67
N GLY A 107 -41.62 34.36 -78.75
CA GLY A 107 -41.25 33.14 -78.02
C GLY A 107 -39.84 32.62 -78.31
N ALA A 108 -39.41 32.65 -79.58
CA ALA A 108 -38.07 32.23 -79.97
C ALA A 108 -36.96 33.16 -79.42
N VAL A 109 -37.25 34.45 -79.24
CA VAL A 109 -36.29 35.42 -78.69
C VAL A 109 -36.12 35.20 -77.19
N HIS A 110 -37.23 35.05 -76.45
CA HIS A 110 -37.18 34.78 -75.01
C HIS A 110 -36.56 33.41 -74.70
N HIS A 111 -36.83 32.39 -75.51
CA HIS A 111 -36.17 31.09 -75.38
C HIS A 111 -34.65 31.19 -75.56
N ASN A 112 -34.18 31.85 -76.62
CA ASN A 112 -32.76 32.07 -76.86
C ASN A 112 -32.09 32.89 -75.74
N ASN A 113 -32.82 33.85 -75.15
CA ASN A 113 -32.35 34.59 -73.99
C ASN A 113 -32.22 33.70 -72.75
N LEU A 114 -33.24 32.89 -72.42
CA LEU A 114 -33.24 32.01 -71.25
C LEU A 114 -32.05 31.03 -71.26
N ARG A 115 -31.70 30.48 -72.43
CA ARG A 115 -30.51 29.62 -72.61
C ARG A 115 -29.18 30.28 -72.25
N THR A 116 -29.10 31.61 -72.25
CA THR A 116 -27.88 32.31 -71.86
C THR A 116 -27.68 32.37 -70.34
N LEU A 117 -28.73 32.13 -69.55
CA LEU A 117 -28.67 32.17 -68.08
C LEU A 117 -27.96 30.95 -67.47
N PRO A 118 -28.24 29.68 -67.86
CA PRO A 118 -27.47 28.53 -67.40
C PRO A 118 -25.98 28.68 -67.73
N TYR A 119 -25.64 29.12 -68.96
CA TYR A 119 -24.25 29.42 -69.31
C TYR A 119 -23.62 30.44 -68.37
N ALA A 120 -24.33 31.54 -68.09
CA ALA A 120 -23.83 32.56 -67.19
C ALA A 120 -23.65 32.01 -65.77
N LEU A 121 -24.59 31.20 -65.27
CA LEU A 121 -24.50 30.56 -63.95
C LEU A 121 -23.35 29.56 -63.88
N GLY A 122 -23.12 28.77 -64.93
CA GLY A 122 -22.00 27.85 -65.03
C GLY A 122 -20.62 28.51 -64.96
N THR A 123 -20.51 29.83 -65.15
CA THR A 123 -19.25 30.56 -64.89
C THR A 123 -18.91 30.70 -63.40
N LEU A 124 -19.87 30.43 -62.51
CA LEU A 124 -19.66 30.35 -61.07
C LEU A 124 -19.19 28.95 -60.63
N ASN A 125 -19.28 27.96 -61.53
CA ASN A 125 -18.98 26.55 -61.27
C ASN A 125 -17.58 26.19 -61.80
N ASP A 126 -17.01 25.08 -61.30
CA ASP A 126 -15.68 24.60 -61.71
C ASP A 126 -15.68 23.84 -63.06
N GLY A 127 -16.82 23.76 -63.75
CA GLY A 127 -17.05 23.01 -65.00
C GLY A 127 -17.07 23.87 -66.28
N ALA A 128 -17.37 23.24 -67.43
CA ALA A 128 -17.57 23.94 -68.69
C ALA A 128 -18.91 24.68 -68.67
N PRO A 129 -18.95 26.03 -68.77
CA PRO A 129 -20.19 26.78 -68.61
C PRO A 129 -21.29 26.41 -69.63
N GLU A 130 -20.91 25.96 -70.83
CA GLU A 130 -21.84 25.51 -71.86
C GLU A 130 -22.64 24.26 -71.51
N ASP A 131 -22.11 23.41 -70.62
CA ASP A 131 -22.73 22.16 -70.21
C ASP A 131 -23.63 22.34 -68.98
N ASN A 132 -23.61 23.52 -68.36
CA ASN A 132 -24.37 23.82 -67.16
C ASN A 132 -25.88 23.91 -67.45
N SER A 133 -26.65 23.20 -66.65
CA SER A 133 -28.11 23.20 -66.65
C SER A 133 -28.63 24.11 -65.56
N ALA A 134 -29.78 24.75 -65.75
CA ALA A 134 -30.42 25.51 -64.68
C ALA A 134 -31.94 25.50 -64.82
N LEU A 135 -32.65 25.73 -63.71
CA LEU A 135 -34.07 26.02 -63.76
C LEU A 135 -34.28 27.47 -64.19
N VAL A 136 -34.92 27.66 -65.35
CA VAL A 136 -35.13 28.98 -65.96
C VAL A 136 -36.62 29.33 -66.07
N GLY A 137 -36.92 30.62 -66.05
CA GLY A 137 -38.28 31.12 -66.19
C GLY A 137 -38.39 32.57 -66.63
N TYR A 138 -39.51 32.88 -67.29
CA TYR A 138 -39.88 34.22 -67.71
C TYR A 138 -40.82 34.88 -66.68
N THR A 139 -40.29 35.83 -65.91
CA THR A 139 -41.10 36.53 -64.91
C THR A 139 -41.94 37.62 -65.61
N ALA A 140 -43.24 37.41 -65.83
CA ALA A 140 -44.17 38.41 -66.35
C ALA A 140 -45.61 38.21 -65.82
N GLY A 141 -46.51 39.18 -66.02
CA GLY A 141 -47.94 39.00 -65.71
C GLY A 141 -48.32 38.89 -64.22
N LYS A 142 -47.52 39.46 -63.30
CA LYS A 142 -47.77 39.52 -61.83
C LYS A 142 -47.94 38.16 -61.15
N PRO A 143 -46.90 37.29 -61.07
CA PRO A 143 -46.98 36.00 -60.41
C PRO A 143 -46.92 36.11 -58.86
N THR A 144 -47.43 37.20 -58.25
CA THR A 144 -47.12 37.59 -56.87
C THR A 144 -47.42 36.49 -55.86
N GLY A 145 -46.35 35.92 -55.29
CA GLY A 145 -46.43 34.92 -54.23
C GLY A 145 -46.78 33.52 -54.71
N GLN A 146 -46.76 33.27 -56.02
CA GLN A 146 -46.88 31.92 -56.58
C GLN A 146 -45.60 31.11 -56.33
N VAL A 147 -45.78 29.81 -56.16
CA VAL A 147 -44.70 28.82 -56.00
C VAL A 147 -44.04 28.58 -57.35
N GLU A 148 -42.77 28.99 -57.48
CA GLU A 148 -41.96 28.77 -58.69
C GLU A 148 -41.22 27.43 -58.65
N PHE A 149 -40.93 26.94 -57.45
CA PHE A 149 -40.29 25.65 -57.21
C PHE A 149 -40.67 25.14 -55.81
N GLU A 150 -41.03 23.87 -55.68
CA GLU A 150 -41.19 23.19 -54.40
C GLU A 150 -40.80 21.71 -54.52
N THR A 151 -40.05 21.19 -53.54
CA THR A 151 -39.79 19.76 -53.44
C THR A 151 -41.08 19.00 -53.09
N LYS A 152 -41.42 17.97 -53.88
CA LYS A 152 -42.55 17.07 -53.56
C LYS A 152 -42.21 16.19 -52.37
N ASP A 153 -41.01 15.65 -52.38
CA ASP A 153 -40.45 14.83 -51.31
C ASP A 153 -39.84 15.75 -50.22
N PRO A 154 -40.05 15.46 -48.93
CA PRO A 154 -39.53 16.30 -47.86
C PRO A 154 -38.04 16.00 -47.58
N ILE A 155 -37.28 17.07 -47.35
CA ILE A 155 -35.88 17.02 -46.91
C ILE A 155 -35.87 16.68 -45.42
N THR A 156 -35.11 15.66 -45.03
CA THR A 156 -35.07 15.18 -43.64
C THR A 156 -33.88 15.76 -42.89
N ASN A 157 -34.12 16.29 -41.69
CA ASN A 157 -33.07 16.72 -40.79
C ASN A 157 -32.28 15.50 -40.24
N PRO A 158 -30.94 15.47 -40.34
CA PRO A 158 -30.14 14.28 -40.06
C PRO A 158 -30.09 13.80 -38.59
N ALA A 159 -30.51 14.59 -37.59
CA ALA A 159 -30.17 14.30 -36.18
C ALA A 159 -31.33 14.36 -35.15
N GLY A 160 -32.60 14.46 -35.58
CA GLY A 160 -33.75 14.36 -34.66
C GLY A 160 -33.91 15.48 -33.60
N GLY A 161 -32.97 16.43 -33.52
CA GLY A 161 -33.02 17.64 -32.69
C GLY A 161 -33.02 18.94 -33.50
N ASN A 162 -33.02 20.09 -32.81
CA ASN A 162 -32.92 21.40 -33.44
C ASN A 162 -31.54 21.57 -34.11
N ARG A 163 -31.50 22.02 -35.38
CA ARG A 163 -30.26 22.19 -36.16
C ARG A 163 -30.13 23.58 -36.75
N PHE A 164 -28.91 24.06 -36.89
CA PHE A 164 -28.64 25.25 -37.69
C PHE A 164 -28.47 24.87 -39.15
N LEU A 165 -29.32 25.42 -40.00
CA LEU A 165 -29.30 25.18 -41.45
C LEU A 165 -28.86 26.45 -42.18
N ALA A 166 -27.89 26.32 -43.07
CA ALA A 166 -27.44 27.39 -43.95
C ALA A 166 -27.77 27.03 -45.40
N PHE A 167 -28.44 27.96 -46.07
CA PHE A 167 -28.87 27.81 -47.46
C PHE A 167 -27.99 28.66 -48.38
N SER A 168 -27.68 28.13 -49.56
CA SER A 168 -27.12 28.88 -50.69
C SER A 168 -27.75 28.48 -52.02
N VAL A 169 -27.74 29.41 -52.99
CA VAL A 169 -28.24 29.20 -54.35
C VAL A 169 -27.48 30.09 -55.34
N HIS A 170 -27.27 29.61 -56.55
CA HIS A 170 -26.85 30.43 -57.70
C HIS A 170 -28.09 31.04 -58.36
N GLY A 171 -28.13 32.36 -58.48
CA GLY A 171 -29.27 33.08 -59.04
C GLY A 171 -28.84 33.96 -60.20
N GLY A 172 -29.57 33.89 -61.32
CA GLY A 172 -29.29 34.62 -62.55
C GLY A 172 -30.48 35.45 -63.01
N VAL A 173 -30.19 36.58 -63.65
CA VAL A 173 -31.20 37.41 -64.29
C VAL A 173 -30.62 38.12 -65.52
N LEU A 174 -31.44 38.32 -66.54
CA LEU A 174 -31.05 39.14 -67.69
C LEU A 174 -31.35 40.62 -67.43
N ASN A 175 -30.90 41.53 -68.29
CA ASN A 175 -31.32 42.95 -68.33
C ASN A 175 -31.77 43.62 -67.00
N CYS A 176 -30.83 44.06 -66.16
CA CYS A 176 -31.17 44.73 -64.88
C CYS A 176 -31.87 46.10 -64.99
N GLN A 177 -32.22 46.54 -66.19
CA GLN A 177 -33.08 47.71 -66.40
C GLN A 177 -34.57 47.38 -66.26
N ALA A 178 -34.95 46.10 -66.38
CA ALA A 178 -36.29 45.59 -66.10
C ALA A 178 -36.46 45.18 -64.63
N LYS A 179 -37.68 44.84 -64.21
CA LYS A 179 -37.94 44.37 -62.83
C LYS A 179 -37.53 42.90 -62.69
N ALA A 180 -36.39 42.69 -62.02
CA ALA A 180 -35.85 41.36 -61.75
C ALA A 180 -36.81 40.48 -60.91
N PRO A 181 -36.70 39.14 -61.01
CA PRO A 181 -37.31 38.22 -60.07
C PRO A 181 -36.94 38.59 -58.62
N LEU A 182 -37.89 38.35 -57.71
CA LEU A 182 -37.70 38.60 -56.28
C LEU A 182 -37.92 37.29 -55.54
N TYR A 183 -36.86 36.49 -55.48
CA TYR A 183 -36.89 35.13 -54.97
C TYR A 183 -36.94 35.12 -53.44
N GLN A 184 -37.91 34.41 -52.87
CA GLN A 184 -37.99 34.14 -51.44
C GLN A 184 -38.05 32.62 -51.22
N PHE A 185 -37.00 32.06 -50.62
CA PHE A 185 -37.00 30.66 -50.22
C PHE A 185 -37.72 30.49 -48.88
N GLN A 186 -38.39 29.35 -48.70
CA GLN A 186 -39.13 28.98 -47.51
C GLN A 186 -38.94 27.50 -47.18
N PHE A 187 -38.83 27.17 -45.90
CA PHE A 187 -39.09 25.83 -45.41
C PHE A 187 -40.58 25.66 -45.15
N VAL A 188 -41.14 24.53 -45.56
CA VAL A 188 -42.55 24.19 -45.38
C VAL A 188 -42.66 22.92 -44.53
N ASP A 189 -43.19 23.06 -43.32
CA ASP A 189 -43.45 21.95 -42.39
C ASP A 189 -44.96 21.83 -42.16
N GLY A 190 -45.58 20.86 -42.83
CA GLY A 190 -47.04 20.76 -42.91
C GLY A 190 -47.65 22.02 -43.52
N THR A 191 -48.37 22.81 -42.70
CA THR A 191 -48.95 24.10 -43.10
C THR A 191 -48.11 25.31 -42.66
N ALA A 192 -47.08 25.11 -41.84
CA ALA A 192 -46.21 26.18 -41.36
C ALA A 192 -45.15 26.51 -42.42
N THR A 193 -44.84 27.79 -42.58
CA THR A 193 -43.82 28.27 -43.53
C THR A 193 -42.84 29.20 -42.82
N THR A 194 -41.54 28.96 -43.02
CA THR A 194 -40.46 29.78 -42.45
C THR A 194 -39.60 30.34 -43.58
N ASP A 195 -39.46 31.66 -43.67
CA ASP A 195 -38.60 32.30 -44.67
C ASP A 195 -37.12 31.95 -44.42
N VAL A 196 -36.44 31.52 -45.47
CA VAL A 196 -35.02 31.16 -45.47
C VAL A 196 -34.24 32.37 -45.96
N GLY A 197 -33.77 33.18 -45.01
CA GLY A 197 -33.09 34.43 -45.29
C GLY A 197 -33.99 35.49 -45.95
N GLY A 198 -33.35 36.57 -46.41
CA GLY A 198 -34.04 37.68 -47.08
C GLY A 198 -34.29 37.42 -48.56
N GLN A 199 -35.09 38.28 -49.18
CA GLN A 199 -35.39 38.22 -50.61
C GLN A 199 -34.14 38.42 -51.46
N ILE A 200 -33.96 37.55 -52.46
CA ILE A 200 -32.87 37.62 -53.42
C ILE A 200 -33.37 38.36 -54.67
N ASN A 201 -32.69 39.46 -54.99
CA ASN A 201 -32.85 40.17 -56.25
C ASN A 201 -31.50 40.14 -56.96
N SER A 202 -31.36 39.33 -58.00
CA SER A 202 -30.07 39.14 -58.67
C SER A 202 -29.51 40.41 -59.33
N CYS A 203 -30.29 41.50 -59.45
CA CYS A 203 -29.83 42.80 -59.92
C CYS A 203 -29.29 43.74 -58.84
N THR A 204 -29.67 43.55 -57.58
CA THR A 204 -29.28 44.47 -56.48
C THR A 204 -28.64 43.78 -55.28
N SER A 205 -28.91 42.51 -55.05
CA SER A 205 -28.29 41.73 -53.98
C SER A 205 -26.77 41.67 -54.16
N ALA A 206 -26.06 41.71 -53.02
CA ALA A 206 -24.60 41.55 -52.97
C ALA A 206 -24.21 40.14 -53.46
N GLY A 207 -22.99 39.99 -54.00
CA GLY A 207 -22.50 38.72 -54.56
C GLY A 207 -22.73 38.53 -56.07
N GLY A 208 -23.51 39.42 -56.72
CA GLY A 208 -23.76 39.35 -58.17
C GLY A 208 -22.66 39.98 -59.03
N SER A 209 -22.24 39.28 -60.08
CA SER A 209 -21.29 39.71 -61.12
C SER A 209 -21.96 39.71 -62.52
N THR A 210 -21.39 40.45 -63.47
CA THR A 210 -21.94 40.56 -64.82
C THR A 210 -21.19 39.67 -65.80
N VAL A 211 -21.92 38.84 -66.54
CA VAL A 211 -21.38 37.91 -67.53
C VAL A 211 -21.98 38.24 -68.90
N LYS A 212 -21.12 38.31 -69.92
CA LYS A 212 -21.55 38.50 -71.31
C LYS A 212 -21.55 37.15 -72.02
N VAL A 213 -22.68 36.78 -72.60
CA VAL A 213 -22.89 35.47 -73.23
C VAL A 213 -23.29 35.69 -74.68
N ALA A 214 -22.73 34.90 -75.60
CA ALA A 214 -23.19 34.91 -76.99
C ALA A 214 -24.66 34.46 -77.02
N ASN A 215 -25.53 35.18 -77.74
CA ASN A 215 -26.93 34.80 -77.82
C ASN A 215 -27.12 33.83 -79.01
N PRO A 216 -27.76 32.66 -78.83
CA PRO A 216 -28.07 31.74 -79.92
C PRO A 216 -28.90 32.35 -81.06
N GLY A 217 -29.68 33.39 -80.77
CA GLY A 217 -30.43 34.19 -81.75
C GLY A 217 -29.60 35.28 -82.47
N GLY A 218 -28.31 35.39 -82.15
CA GLY A 218 -27.37 36.40 -82.67
C GLY A 218 -27.12 37.55 -81.69
N GLY A 219 -25.87 38.05 -81.65
CA GLY A 219 -25.45 39.14 -80.76
C GLY A 219 -24.93 38.67 -79.40
N THR A 220 -24.94 39.56 -78.40
CA THR A 220 -24.45 39.28 -77.04
C THR A 220 -25.50 39.70 -76.02
N THR A 221 -25.86 38.77 -75.14
CA THR A 221 -26.71 39.02 -73.98
C THR A 221 -25.84 39.29 -72.76
N THR A 222 -26.29 40.19 -71.88
CA THR A 222 -25.62 40.45 -70.60
C THR A 222 -26.51 39.94 -69.47
N ALA A 223 -25.99 38.97 -68.72
CA ALA A 223 -26.62 38.39 -67.54
C ALA A 223 -25.92 38.91 -66.27
N ARG A 224 -26.67 39.05 -65.17
CA ARG A 224 -26.10 39.21 -63.84
C ARG A 224 -26.37 37.95 -63.04
N VAL A 225 -25.32 37.31 -62.56
CA VAL A 225 -25.36 36.04 -61.84
C VAL A 225 -24.58 36.14 -60.53
N GLY A 226 -24.95 35.38 -59.51
CA GLY A 226 -24.18 35.32 -58.28
C GLY A 226 -24.61 34.20 -57.35
N THR A 227 -23.76 33.92 -56.37
CA THR A 227 -24.05 33.02 -55.26
C THR A 227 -24.65 33.80 -54.11
N TYR A 228 -25.85 33.39 -53.68
CA TYR A 228 -26.58 34.02 -52.57
C TYR A 228 -26.69 33.02 -51.44
N SER A 229 -26.23 33.41 -50.25
CA SER A 229 -26.30 32.59 -49.04
C SER A 229 -27.05 33.30 -47.93
N THR A 230 -27.50 32.50 -46.96
CA THR A 230 -28.22 32.96 -45.78
C THR A 230 -27.34 32.78 -44.54
N GLU A 231 -27.59 33.61 -43.52
CA GLU A 231 -27.10 33.29 -42.18
C GLU A 231 -27.82 32.04 -41.67
N ALA A 232 -27.18 31.31 -40.75
CA ALA A 232 -27.69 30.04 -40.27
C ALA A 232 -29.00 30.21 -39.49
N LEU A 233 -30.01 29.42 -39.85
CA LEU A 233 -31.33 29.41 -39.21
C LEU A 233 -31.46 28.20 -38.29
N LEU A 234 -31.82 28.42 -37.02
CA LEU A 234 -32.16 27.34 -36.10
C LEU A 234 -33.53 26.77 -36.47
N HIS A 235 -33.55 25.53 -36.96
CA HIS A 235 -34.74 24.84 -37.41
C HIS A 235 -35.09 23.68 -36.47
N ALA A 236 -36.39 23.45 -36.28
CA ALA A 236 -36.91 22.34 -35.49
C ALA A 236 -36.55 20.96 -36.08
N PRO A 237 -36.55 19.88 -35.28
CA PRO A 237 -36.42 18.53 -35.81
C PRO A 237 -37.60 18.15 -36.70
N GLY A 238 -37.36 17.31 -37.70
CA GLY A 238 -38.39 16.81 -38.61
C GLY A 238 -37.95 16.83 -40.07
N SER A 239 -38.93 16.70 -40.96
CA SER A 239 -38.73 16.82 -42.40
C SER A 239 -39.56 17.97 -42.95
N PHE A 240 -38.98 18.76 -43.85
CA PHE A 240 -39.60 19.95 -44.43
C PHE A 240 -39.41 19.97 -45.94
N LYS A 241 -40.28 20.68 -46.66
CA LYS A 241 -40.07 20.93 -48.08
C LYS A 241 -39.33 22.25 -48.28
N LEU A 242 -38.55 22.33 -49.34
CA LEU A 242 -37.97 23.59 -49.79
C LEU A 242 -38.89 24.18 -50.86
N ARG A 243 -39.33 25.42 -50.65
CA ARG A 243 -40.18 26.18 -51.55
C ARG A 243 -39.48 27.47 -51.96
N LEU A 244 -39.63 27.85 -53.23
CA LEU A 244 -39.28 29.16 -53.76
C LEU A 244 -40.55 29.88 -54.21
N LEU A 245 -40.70 31.12 -53.76
CA LEU A 245 -41.70 32.05 -54.23
C LEU A 245 -41.06 33.14 -55.07
N ASN A 246 -41.73 33.51 -56.17
CA ASN A 246 -41.43 34.75 -56.87
C ASN A 246 -42.36 35.87 -56.36
N LYS A 247 -41.79 36.84 -55.65
CA LYS A 247 -42.54 37.97 -55.09
C LYS A 247 -42.61 39.18 -56.04
N GLN A 248 -42.12 39.05 -57.28
CA GLN A 248 -42.25 40.11 -58.28
C GLN A 248 -43.73 40.35 -58.62
N ASN A 249 -44.17 41.62 -58.51
CA ASN A 249 -45.59 42.00 -58.58
C ASN A 249 -45.91 42.97 -59.73
N THR A 250 -45.09 42.96 -60.78
CA THR A 250 -45.27 43.82 -61.96
C THR A 250 -45.54 43.02 -63.23
N ASP A 251 -46.15 43.67 -64.23
CA ASP A 251 -46.44 43.07 -65.53
C ASP A 251 -45.23 43.08 -66.49
N ALA A 252 -44.12 43.73 -66.09
CA ALA A 252 -42.93 43.96 -66.90
C ALA A 252 -41.68 43.40 -66.21
N GLY A 253 -41.71 42.10 -65.95
CA GLY A 253 -40.59 41.40 -65.34
C GLY A 253 -39.54 40.95 -66.36
N ASN A 254 -38.70 40.02 -65.95
CA ASN A 254 -37.41 39.73 -66.58
C ASN A 254 -37.12 38.23 -66.61
N ASP A 255 -36.20 37.82 -67.47
CA ASP A 255 -35.77 36.43 -67.61
C ASP A 255 -34.88 36.07 -66.42
N GLY A 256 -35.20 34.99 -65.70
CA GLY A 256 -34.55 34.58 -64.46
C GLY A 256 -34.17 33.10 -64.45
N ALA A 257 -33.17 32.76 -63.63
CA ALA A 257 -32.74 31.38 -63.43
C ALA A 257 -32.24 31.15 -62.00
N ILE A 258 -32.33 29.91 -61.54
CA ILE A 258 -31.70 29.42 -60.32
C ILE A 258 -30.96 28.11 -60.60
N ASP A 259 -29.89 27.89 -59.84
CA ASP A 259 -29.02 26.73 -59.94
C ASP A 259 -28.29 26.49 -58.61
N ASP A 260 -27.63 25.34 -58.45
CA ASP A 260 -26.82 24.96 -57.27
C ASP A 260 -27.47 25.30 -55.93
N ILE A 261 -28.69 24.82 -55.74
CA ILE A 261 -29.38 24.92 -54.47
C ILE A 261 -28.69 23.99 -53.49
N VAL A 262 -28.05 24.54 -52.45
CA VAL A 262 -27.35 23.75 -51.43
C VAL A 262 -27.87 24.13 -50.05
N LEU A 263 -28.29 23.11 -49.30
CA LEU A 263 -28.63 23.23 -47.89
C LEU A 263 -27.62 22.46 -47.07
N LYS A 264 -26.97 23.16 -46.14
CA LYS A 264 -25.94 22.62 -45.25
C LYS A 264 -26.43 22.64 -43.81
N ASP A 265 -26.17 21.55 -43.10
CA ASP A 265 -26.16 21.51 -41.64
C ASP A 265 -24.86 22.14 -41.15
N VAL A 266 -25.01 23.28 -40.48
CA VAL A 266 -23.94 24.11 -39.91
C VAL A 266 -24.06 24.15 -38.38
N THR A 267 -24.68 23.12 -37.79
CA THR A 267 -24.85 23.00 -36.34
C THR A 267 -23.47 22.97 -35.64
N PRO A 268 -23.22 23.85 -34.65
CA PRO A 268 -22.00 23.83 -33.86
C PRO A 268 -21.89 22.56 -33.02
N SER A 269 -20.67 22.14 -32.68
CA SER A 269 -20.45 21.00 -31.79
C SER A 269 -20.19 21.44 -30.35
N LEU A 270 -20.73 20.68 -29.38
CA LEU A 270 -20.42 20.84 -27.96
C LEU A 270 -19.27 19.90 -27.58
N GLY A 271 -18.19 20.42 -27.01
CA GLY A 271 -17.12 19.62 -26.42
C GLY A 271 -17.11 19.77 -24.90
N LYS A 272 -16.65 18.75 -24.18
CA LYS A 272 -16.41 18.79 -22.73
C LYS A 272 -14.97 18.41 -22.43
N ALA A 273 -14.40 18.99 -21.38
CA ALA A 273 -13.11 18.58 -20.85
C ALA A 273 -13.02 18.87 -19.35
N PHE A 274 -12.42 17.94 -18.58
CA PHE A 274 -12.06 18.17 -17.19
C PHE A 274 -10.57 18.50 -17.06
N SER A 275 -10.24 19.51 -16.26
CA SER A 275 -8.87 19.84 -15.90
C SER A 275 -8.75 20.11 -14.40
N PRO A 276 -7.97 19.30 -13.65
CA PRO A 276 -7.37 18.02 -14.07
C PRO A 276 -8.44 16.93 -14.28
N ALA A 277 -8.15 15.93 -15.12
CA ALA A 277 -9.03 14.77 -15.34
C ALA A 277 -8.89 13.68 -14.25
N LYS A 278 -7.93 13.85 -13.34
CA LYS A 278 -7.65 12.95 -12.23
C LYS A 278 -7.18 13.76 -11.02
N LEU A 279 -7.86 13.62 -9.88
CA LEU A 279 -7.60 14.40 -8.68
C LEU A 279 -8.07 13.66 -7.42
N PRO A 280 -7.65 14.06 -6.21
CA PRO A 280 -8.17 13.50 -4.98
C PRO A 280 -9.67 13.82 -4.78
N ALA A 281 -10.38 12.93 -4.09
CA ALA A 281 -11.79 13.12 -3.72
C ALA A 281 -12.01 14.45 -2.99
N GLY A 282 -13.08 15.17 -3.33
CA GLY A 282 -13.40 16.47 -2.75
C GLY A 282 -12.60 17.65 -3.32
N SER A 283 -11.50 17.43 -4.04
CA SER A 283 -10.78 18.50 -4.73
C SER A 283 -11.61 19.08 -5.89
N THR A 284 -11.26 20.27 -6.35
CA THR A 284 -12.01 20.94 -7.43
C THR A 284 -11.38 20.69 -8.80
N ALA A 285 -12.19 20.28 -9.78
CA ALA A 285 -11.84 20.22 -11.20
C ALA A 285 -12.59 21.31 -11.99
N THR A 286 -11.97 21.84 -13.03
CA THR A 286 -12.65 22.71 -13.99
C THR A 286 -13.26 21.86 -15.11
N LEU A 287 -14.59 21.84 -15.20
CA LEU A 287 -15.33 21.36 -16.36
C LEU A 287 -15.47 22.50 -17.38
N THR A 288 -14.82 22.34 -18.54
CA THR A 288 -14.92 23.28 -19.66
C THR A 288 -15.85 22.72 -20.71
N PHE A 289 -16.90 23.47 -21.03
CA PHE A 289 -17.71 23.29 -22.22
C PHE A 289 -17.17 24.18 -23.33
N THR A 290 -16.93 23.63 -24.51
CA THR A 290 -16.44 24.36 -25.68
C THR A 290 -17.45 24.23 -26.80
N ILE A 291 -18.08 25.33 -27.18
CA ILE A 291 -19.01 25.39 -28.30
C ILE A 291 -18.20 25.76 -29.52
N THR A 292 -18.12 24.87 -30.50
CA THR A 292 -17.26 25.01 -31.69
C THR A 292 -18.12 25.22 -32.92
N ASN A 293 -17.91 26.35 -33.61
CA ASN A 293 -18.62 26.66 -34.85
C ASN A 293 -18.19 25.72 -35.98
N THR A 294 -18.94 25.67 -37.07
CA THR A 294 -18.50 25.00 -38.31
C THR A 294 -17.57 25.90 -39.13
N ALA A 295 -16.84 25.32 -40.07
CA ALA A 295 -15.79 25.99 -40.84
C ALA A 295 -16.28 27.13 -41.74
N GLU A 296 -17.59 27.26 -41.94
CA GLU A 296 -18.17 28.42 -42.65
C GLU A 296 -18.22 29.70 -41.78
N LEU A 297 -18.13 29.55 -40.45
CA LEU A 297 -18.00 30.64 -39.46
C LEU A 297 -19.14 31.68 -39.43
N GLY A 298 -20.32 31.34 -39.94
CA GLY A 298 -21.53 32.15 -39.86
C GLY A 298 -22.03 32.29 -38.43
N ALA A 299 -22.86 33.30 -38.19
CA ALA A 299 -23.46 33.51 -36.87
C ALA A 299 -24.41 32.36 -36.50
N LYS A 300 -24.49 32.03 -35.20
CA LYS A 300 -25.37 30.99 -34.64
C LYS A 300 -26.03 31.54 -33.39
N ALA A 301 -27.26 32.04 -33.53
CA ALA A 301 -27.98 32.65 -32.44
C ALA A 301 -29.01 31.67 -31.83
N GLY A 302 -29.07 31.61 -30.51
CA GLY A 302 -30.10 30.89 -29.77
C GLY A 302 -29.83 29.40 -29.50
N TRP A 303 -28.55 28.98 -29.44
CA TRP A 303 -28.24 27.64 -28.95
C TRP A 303 -28.32 27.58 -27.42
N SER A 304 -28.62 26.40 -26.88
CA SER A 304 -28.67 26.16 -25.44
C SER A 304 -28.44 24.70 -25.09
N PHE A 305 -28.01 24.43 -23.87
CA PHE A 305 -27.99 23.08 -23.31
C PHE A 305 -28.19 23.08 -21.80
N THR A 306 -28.67 21.96 -21.27
CA THR A 306 -28.56 21.61 -19.85
C THR A 306 -27.65 20.41 -19.70
N ASP A 307 -26.90 20.37 -18.60
CA ASP A 307 -26.01 19.28 -18.23
C ASP A 307 -26.32 18.83 -16.80
N ALA A 308 -26.84 17.62 -16.65
CA ALA A 308 -27.07 16.99 -15.36
C ALA A 308 -25.77 16.30 -14.93
N LEU A 309 -25.06 16.87 -13.95
CA LEU A 309 -23.78 16.33 -13.50
C LEU A 309 -23.97 14.87 -13.04
N PRO A 310 -22.98 13.99 -13.31
CA PRO A 310 -23.04 12.60 -12.88
C PRO A 310 -23.36 12.48 -11.39
N THR A 311 -24.17 11.49 -11.00
CA THR A 311 -24.61 11.31 -9.60
C THR A 311 -23.43 11.33 -8.63
N GLY A 312 -23.47 12.22 -7.63
CA GLY A 312 -22.41 12.41 -6.63
C GLY A 312 -21.45 13.57 -6.95
N MET A 313 -21.45 14.09 -8.18
CA MET A 313 -20.73 15.30 -8.56
C MET A 313 -21.60 16.54 -8.36
N THR A 314 -21.02 17.61 -7.83
CA THR A 314 -21.71 18.89 -7.58
C THR A 314 -20.86 20.08 -8.02
N VAL A 315 -21.50 21.21 -8.29
CA VAL A 315 -20.83 22.49 -8.61
C VAL A 315 -20.08 23.01 -7.37
N ALA A 316 -18.80 23.35 -7.53
CA ALA A 316 -17.94 23.95 -6.52
C ALA A 316 -17.80 25.47 -6.73
N GLU A 317 -17.47 26.23 -5.68
CA GLU A 317 -17.23 27.68 -5.80
C GLU A 317 -15.82 27.99 -6.35
N PRO A 318 -15.58 29.11 -7.08
CA PRO A 318 -16.60 29.99 -7.68
C PRO A 318 -17.35 29.25 -8.79
N ALA A 319 -18.68 29.37 -8.81
CA ALA A 319 -19.51 28.40 -9.50
C ALA A 319 -19.30 28.27 -11.04
N ALA A 320 -19.42 29.37 -11.81
CA ALA A 320 -19.27 29.31 -13.27
C ALA A 320 -18.93 30.65 -13.95
N SER A 321 -18.39 30.58 -15.17
CA SER A 321 -18.14 31.74 -16.04
C SER A 321 -18.33 31.40 -17.53
N THR A 322 -18.56 32.39 -18.39
CA THR A 322 -18.76 32.19 -19.83
C THR A 322 -18.09 33.27 -20.67
N THR A 323 -17.54 32.89 -21.83
CA THR A 323 -17.01 33.79 -22.87
C THR A 323 -17.95 33.93 -24.07
N CYS A 324 -19.07 33.19 -24.07
CA CYS A 324 -20.02 33.18 -25.18
C CYS A 324 -20.82 34.49 -25.25
N SER A 325 -21.06 34.98 -26.47
CA SER A 325 -21.85 36.20 -26.70
C SER A 325 -23.29 35.97 -26.30
N ALA A 326 -23.93 36.97 -25.68
CA ALA A 326 -25.26 36.83 -25.05
C ALA A 326 -25.37 35.61 -24.10
N GLY A 327 -24.23 35.12 -23.60
CA GLY A 327 -24.13 33.91 -22.82
C GLY A 327 -24.66 34.09 -21.41
N THR A 328 -25.49 33.17 -20.95
CA THR A 328 -25.85 33.06 -19.54
C THR A 328 -25.60 31.65 -19.05
N VAL A 329 -24.93 31.51 -17.90
CA VAL A 329 -24.70 30.23 -17.22
C VAL A 329 -25.38 30.26 -15.86
N THR A 330 -26.15 29.22 -15.56
CA THR A 330 -26.74 28.98 -14.24
C THR A 330 -26.20 27.66 -13.71
N ALA A 331 -25.33 27.73 -12.70
CA ALA A 331 -24.75 26.59 -12.01
C ALA A 331 -24.62 26.99 -10.54
N PRO A 332 -25.64 26.75 -9.69
CA PRO A 332 -25.57 27.12 -8.28
C PRO A 332 -24.58 26.20 -7.54
N ALA A 333 -23.76 26.75 -6.64
CA ALA A 333 -22.85 25.94 -5.84
C ALA A 333 -23.59 24.90 -5.00
N GLY A 334 -23.03 23.69 -4.92
CA GLY A 334 -23.68 22.50 -4.37
C GLY A 334 -24.77 21.90 -5.26
N GLY A 335 -25.13 22.55 -6.37
CA GLY A 335 -26.10 22.05 -7.33
C GLY A 335 -25.56 20.91 -8.19
N ALA A 336 -26.48 20.15 -8.79
CA ALA A 336 -26.18 19.03 -9.68
C ALA A 336 -26.39 19.35 -11.16
N ASP A 337 -26.88 20.55 -11.50
CA ASP A 337 -27.25 20.89 -12.87
C ASP A 337 -26.55 22.17 -13.34
N VAL A 338 -26.19 22.19 -14.62
CA VAL A 338 -25.66 23.37 -15.32
C VAL A 338 -26.59 23.70 -16.48
N SER A 339 -27.06 24.94 -16.56
CA SER A 339 -27.87 25.42 -17.69
C SER A 339 -27.18 26.57 -18.40
N VAL A 340 -27.05 26.45 -19.73
CA VAL A 340 -26.34 27.40 -20.58
C VAL A 340 -27.17 27.77 -21.80
N LYS A 341 -27.17 29.05 -22.14
CA LYS A 341 -27.60 29.55 -23.45
C LYS A 341 -26.62 30.60 -23.94
N GLY A 342 -26.50 30.77 -25.25
CA GLY A 342 -25.66 31.80 -25.84
C GLY A 342 -25.71 31.81 -27.36
N ASP A 343 -24.83 32.63 -27.94
CA ASP A 343 -24.66 32.83 -29.37
C ASP A 343 -23.19 32.67 -29.78
N LEU A 344 -22.97 32.29 -31.04
CA LEU A 344 -21.70 32.48 -31.74
C LEU A 344 -21.84 33.64 -32.74
N THR A 345 -20.92 34.59 -32.67
CA THR A 345 -20.87 35.71 -33.62
C THR A 345 -20.19 35.31 -34.93
N LYS A 346 -20.45 36.03 -36.02
CA LYS A 346 -19.83 35.77 -37.32
C LYS A 346 -18.29 35.88 -37.23
N GLY A 347 -17.58 34.89 -37.75
CA GLY A 347 -16.12 34.76 -37.67
C GLY A 347 -15.61 34.11 -36.38
N GLN A 348 -16.48 33.86 -35.40
CA GLN A 348 -16.10 33.22 -34.14
C GLN A 348 -15.97 31.70 -34.35
N THR A 349 -14.76 31.18 -34.08
CA THR A 349 -14.47 29.75 -34.20
C THR A 349 -15.04 28.95 -33.04
N SER A 350 -14.99 29.50 -31.82
CA SER A 350 -15.56 28.87 -30.63
C SER A 350 -15.81 29.86 -29.49
N CYS A 351 -16.55 29.41 -28.48
CA CYS A 351 -16.64 30.05 -27.17
C CYS A 351 -16.63 28.98 -26.07
N THR A 352 -16.38 29.39 -24.83
CA THR A 352 -16.25 28.47 -23.70
C THR A 352 -17.12 28.86 -22.50
N VAL A 353 -17.55 27.84 -21.76
CA VAL A 353 -18.15 27.97 -20.43
C VAL A 353 -17.35 27.11 -19.46
N THR A 354 -16.97 27.67 -18.33
CA THR A 354 -16.22 26.97 -17.29
C THR A 354 -17.08 26.81 -16.05
N VAL A 355 -17.18 25.59 -15.53
CA VAL A 355 -17.87 25.27 -14.28
C VAL A 355 -16.89 24.53 -13.38
N HIS A 356 -16.79 24.94 -12.12
CA HIS A 356 -16.00 24.19 -11.14
C HIS A 356 -16.85 23.07 -10.55
N VAL A 357 -16.29 21.87 -10.43
CA VAL A 357 -17.00 20.71 -9.91
C VAL A 357 -16.15 19.95 -8.89
N THR A 358 -16.80 19.28 -7.96
CA THR A 358 -16.20 18.38 -6.97
C THR A 358 -17.05 17.13 -6.82
N ALA A 359 -16.45 16.01 -6.42
CA ALA A 359 -17.14 14.76 -6.17
C ALA A 359 -16.40 13.89 -5.14
N PRO A 360 -17.09 12.94 -4.47
CA PRO A 360 -16.47 11.86 -3.71
C PRO A 360 -15.58 10.96 -4.57
N ALA A 361 -14.80 10.08 -3.93
CA ALA A 361 -13.96 9.12 -4.62
C ALA A 361 -14.79 8.24 -5.58
N GLY A 362 -14.39 8.17 -6.84
CA GLY A 362 -15.13 7.48 -7.89
C GLY A 362 -14.62 7.80 -9.29
N LYS A 363 -15.09 7.01 -10.26
CA LYS A 363 -14.94 7.30 -11.69
C LYS A 363 -16.27 7.80 -12.20
N TYR A 364 -16.27 8.97 -12.83
CA TYR A 364 -17.46 9.60 -13.36
C TYR A 364 -17.26 9.81 -14.86
N VAL A 365 -18.35 9.74 -15.62
CA VAL A 365 -18.38 10.06 -17.05
C VAL A 365 -19.46 11.09 -17.25
N ASN A 366 -19.08 12.25 -17.80
CA ASN A 366 -20.03 13.26 -18.23
C ASN A 366 -20.04 13.31 -19.76
N GLY A 367 -21.16 12.95 -20.38
CA GLY A 367 -21.27 12.67 -21.82
C GLY A 367 -22.64 13.04 -22.39
N PRO A 368 -23.03 12.48 -23.55
CA PRO A 368 -24.32 12.77 -24.19
C PRO A 368 -25.52 12.45 -23.28
N ASP A 369 -25.46 11.36 -22.51
CA ASP A 369 -26.56 10.91 -21.65
C ASP A 369 -26.94 11.92 -20.55
N GLN A 370 -26.03 12.84 -20.25
CA GLN A 370 -26.21 13.89 -19.24
C GLN A 370 -26.58 15.25 -19.85
N THR A 371 -26.52 15.38 -21.18
CA THR A 371 -26.76 16.65 -21.86
C THR A 371 -28.10 16.63 -22.58
N THR A 372 -28.78 17.76 -22.55
CA THR A 372 -29.92 18.02 -23.43
C THR A 372 -29.69 19.34 -24.14
N GLU A 373 -29.45 19.26 -25.44
CA GLU A 373 -29.05 20.39 -26.26
C GLU A 373 -30.13 20.86 -27.25
N THR A 374 -29.99 22.10 -27.69
CA THR A 374 -30.75 22.73 -28.78
C THR A 374 -29.77 23.48 -29.66
N GLY A 375 -29.71 23.09 -30.94
CA GLY A 375 -28.82 23.72 -31.91
C GLY A 375 -27.34 23.41 -31.69
N LEU A 376 -27.01 22.25 -31.09
CA LEU A 376 -25.64 21.77 -30.93
C LEU A 376 -25.56 20.28 -31.27
N ASP A 377 -24.41 19.80 -31.74
CA ASP A 377 -24.08 18.38 -31.73
C ASP A 377 -23.71 17.93 -30.31
N PRO A 378 -24.16 16.75 -29.88
CA PRO A 378 -23.91 16.25 -28.53
C PRO A 378 -22.41 16.03 -28.29
N PRO A 379 -21.95 16.21 -27.05
CA PRO A 379 -20.55 16.05 -26.66
C PRO A 379 -20.17 14.57 -26.51
N PRO A 380 -18.91 14.19 -26.72
CA PRO A 380 -18.44 12.84 -26.41
C PRO A 380 -18.39 12.57 -24.89
N ASP A 381 -18.34 11.30 -24.52
CA ASP A 381 -18.09 10.88 -23.14
C ASP A 381 -16.75 11.43 -22.63
N THR A 382 -16.81 12.17 -21.53
CA THR A 382 -15.64 12.79 -20.90
C THR A 382 -15.45 12.21 -19.49
N PRO A 383 -14.44 11.35 -19.28
CA PRO A 383 -14.20 10.74 -17.98
C PRO A 383 -13.44 11.67 -17.03
N ILE A 384 -13.70 11.52 -15.72
CA ILE A 384 -12.91 12.10 -14.63
C ILE A 384 -12.81 11.08 -13.48
N THR A 385 -11.67 11.04 -12.81
CA THR A 385 -11.45 10.17 -11.64
C THR A 385 -11.13 10.98 -10.40
N PHE A 386 -11.93 10.81 -9.36
CA PHE A 386 -11.66 11.26 -8.01
C PHE A 386 -11.08 10.08 -7.21
N GLU A 387 -9.82 10.16 -6.81
CA GLU A 387 -9.17 9.08 -6.06
C GLU A 387 -9.44 9.19 -4.57
N PRO A 388 -9.57 8.07 -3.83
CA PRO A 388 -9.54 8.09 -2.38
C PRO A 388 -8.29 8.84 -1.90
N ARG A 389 -8.47 9.81 -1.01
CA ARG A 389 -7.33 10.47 -0.36
C ARG A 389 -6.61 9.45 0.52
N LYS A 390 -5.30 9.36 0.37
CA LYS A 390 -4.45 8.57 1.26
C LYS A 390 -3.51 9.53 1.99
N PRO A 391 -3.43 9.47 3.32
CA PRO A 391 -2.36 10.14 4.04
C PRO A 391 -1.03 9.54 3.58
N GLY A 392 -0.05 10.40 3.27
CA GLY A 392 1.21 9.97 2.64
C GLY A 392 2.44 10.74 3.11
N HIS A 393 2.26 11.70 4.02
CA HIS A 393 3.30 12.62 4.44
C HIS A 393 3.61 12.56 5.95
N CYS A 394 3.10 11.56 6.66
CA CYS A 394 3.50 11.34 8.04
C CYS A 394 4.97 10.89 8.11
N SER A 395 5.71 11.43 9.08
CA SER A 395 7.15 11.23 9.22
C SER A 395 7.55 11.16 10.69
N ASP A 396 8.82 10.86 10.95
CA ASP A 396 9.35 10.77 12.32
C ASP A 396 9.72 12.13 12.90
N THR A 397 9.61 13.18 12.08
CA THR A 397 9.99 14.53 12.45
C THR A 397 8.77 15.27 12.94
N ALA A 398 8.77 15.63 14.22
CA ALA A 398 7.91 16.69 14.71
C ALA A 398 8.47 18.04 14.25
N TYR A 399 7.61 18.99 13.90
CA TYR A 399 8.07 20.32 13.53
C TYR A 399 7.81 21.30 14.66
N LEU A 400 8.87 21.95 15.10
CA LEU A 400 8.85 22.92 16.19
C LEU A 400 9.19 24.30 15.61
N MET A 401 8.24 25.23 15.72
CA MET A 401 8.52 26.63 15.43
C MET A 401 9.05 27.27 16.69
N GLN A 402 10.18 27.97 16.61
CA GLN A 402 10.81 28.54 17.79
C GLN A 402 11.14 30.02 17.62
N GLY A 403 11.03 30.74 18.74
CA GLY A 403 11.48 32.12 18.89
C GLY A 403 10.53 33.15 18.28
N THR A 404 10.83 34.42 18.57
CA THR A 404 10.05 35.57 18.04
C THR A 404 10.21 35.77 16.53
N ASP A 405 11.19 35.11 15.93
CA ASP A 405 11.44 35.09 14.49
C ASP A 405 10.77 33.91 13.78
N SER A 406 10.07 33.03 14.51
CA SER A 406 9.42 31.81 13.99
C SER A 406 10.35 31.03 13.05
N SER A 407 11.53 30.64 13.55
CA SER A 407 12.42 29.73 12.84
C SER A 407 11.89 28.30 12.96
N LEU A 408 11.86 27.54 11.85
CA LEU A 408 11.38 26.16 11.82
C LEU A 408 12.49 25.15 12.09
N TYR A 409 12.25 24.25 13.03
CA TYR A 409 13.14 23.15 13.39
C TYR A 409 12.41 21.81 13.24
N GLY A 410 13.11 20.79 12.74
CA GLY A 410 12.71 19.41 12.92
C GLY A 410 13.17 18.96 14.31
N LEU A 411 12.27 18.38 15.08
CA LEU A 411 12.46 17.86 16.42
C LEU A 411 12.33 16.34 16.37
N ASP A 412 13.37 15.66 16.84
CA ASP A 412 13.33 14.26 17.20
C ASP A 412 12.73 14.17 18.62
N LEU A 413 11.54 13.58 18.74
CA LEU A 413 10.80 13.58 20.01
C LEU A 413 11.41 12.66 21.06
N ALA A 414 12.11 11.61 20.65
CA ALA A 414 12.79 10.70 21.55
C ALA A 414 13.97 11.40 22.22
N THR A 415 14.87 12.00 21.44
CA THR A 415 16.09 12.60 21.98
C THR A 415 15.94 14.08 22.39
N GLY A 416 14.93 14.76 21.85
CA GLY A 416 14.81 16.21 21.88
C GLY A 416 15.78 16.94 20.95
N THR A 417 16.51 16.22 20.10
CA THR A 417 17.49 16.82 19.18
C THR A 417 16.79 17.65 18.11
N GLN A 418 17.30 18.86 17.87
CA GLN A 418 16.75 19.77 16.89
C GLN A 418 17.66 19.92 15.67
N SER A 419 17.05 19.92 14.49
CA SER A 419 17.69 20.24 13.21
C SER A 419 17.01 21.45 12.58
N LYS A 420 17.78 22.45 12.16
CA LYS A 420 17.21 23.66 11.56
C LYS A 420 16.71 23.36 10.15
N VAL A 421 15.42 23.59 9.89
CA VAL A 421 14.76 23.37 8.59
C VAL A 421 14.78 24.66 7.77
N SER A 422 14.34 25.78 8.37
CA SER A 422 14.36 27.09 7.73
C SER A 422 14.84 28.21 8.66
N GLY A 423 15.29 29.32 8.06
CA GLY A 423 15.64 30.55 8.77
C GLY A 423 14.42 31.32 9.28
N PRO A 424 14.63 32.55 9.82
CA PRO A 424 13.57 33.38 10.35
C PRO A 424 12.47 33.62 9.31
N ALA A 425 11.22 33.58 9.76
CA ALA A 425 10.08 33.98 8.98
C ALA A 425 10.06 35.49 8.71
N GLN A 426 9.48 35.91 7.58
CA GLN A 426 9.26 37.33 7.30
C GLN A 426 8.18 37.95 8.20
N SER A 427 7.33 37.13 8.83
CA SER A 427 6.33 37.52 9.82
C SER A 427 6.17 36.38 10.83
N PRO A 428 5.97 36.64 12.12
CA PRO A 428 5.74 35.58 13.10
C PRO A 428 4.47 34.79 12.75
N TYR A 429 4.48 33.47 12.96
CA TYR A 429 3.33 32.58 12.76
C TYR A 429 3.01 31.84 14.07
N ASN A 430 1.74 31.48 14.27
CA ASN A 430 1.28 30.73 15.44
C ASN A 430 0.02 29.90 15.11
N ALA A 431 -0.39 29.01 16.00
CA ALA A 431 -1.49 28.07 15.84
C ALA A 431 -1.31 27.15 14.63
N PHE A 432 -0.15 26.50 14.50
CA PHE A 432 0.15 25.70 13.33
C PHE A 432 -0.10 24.20 13.52
N GLY A 433 -0.63 23.55 12.48
CA GLY A 433 -0.76 22.09 12.43
C GLY A 433 -0.19 21.50 11.16
N TYR A 434 0.13 20.20 11.20
CA TYR A 434 0.70 19.47 10.06
C TYR A 434 -0.37 18.76 9.24
N ASN A 435 -0.43 19.05 7.94
CA ASN A 435 -1.37 18.39 7.04
C ASN A 435 -0.75 17.12 6.42
N ARG A 436 -1.19 15.96 6.90
CA ARG A 436 -0.70 14.65 6.45
C ARG A 436 -1.02 14.27 4.99
N TYR A 437 -1.81 15.08 4.28
CA TYR A 437 -2.19 14.82 2.88
C TYR A 437 -1.35 15.59 1.86
N ASP A 438 -0.78 16.74 2.22
CA ASP A 438 0.10 17.51 1.32
C ASP A 438 1.48 17.81 1.92
N GLY A 439 1.71 17.41 3.17
CA GLY A 439 2.99 17.49 3.87
C GLY A 439 3.38 18.88 4.34
N LYS A 440 2.43 19.83 4.37
CA LYS A 440 2.68 21.23 4.74
C LYS A 440 2.14 21.56 6.14
N LEU A 441 2.72 22.61 6.72
CA LEU A 441 2.26 23.20 7.98
C LEU A 441 1.33 24.38 7.67
N TYR A 442 0.20 24.44 8.37
CA TYR A 442 -0.82 25.48 8.21
C TYR A 442 -0.99 26.21 9.53
N GLY A 443 -0.83 27.54 9.55
CA GLY A 443 -1.00 28.35 10.76
C GLY A 443 -1.45 29.78 10.47
N ILE A 444 -1.55 30.62 11.50
CA ILE A 444 -2.01 32.00 11.40
C ILE A 444 -0.84 32.97 11.42
N VAL A 445 -0.85 33.97 10.54
CA VAL A 445 0.11 35.08 10.56
C VAL A 445 -0.16 36.01 11.75
N SER A 446 0.85 36.21 12.60
CA SER A 446 0.82 37.10 13.76
C SER A 446 1.80 38.26 13.57
N ARG A 447 1.31 39.41 13.06
CA ARG A 447 2.10 40.66 13.05
C ARG A 447 1.92 41.44 14.35
N SER A 448 2.95 42.17 14.76
CA SER A 448 3.04 42.90 16.02
C SER A 448 2.53 44.34 15.96
N ASP A 449 2.14 44.85 14.80
CA ASP A 449 1.63 46.21 14.64
C ASP A 449 0.10 46.27 14.77
N SER A 450 -0.38 47.30 15.46
CA SER A 450 -1.76 47.46 15.91
C SER A 450 -2.75 47.92 14.82
N SER A 451 -2.39 47.78 13.53
CA SER A 451 -3.19 48.24 12.38
C SER A 451 -4.05 47.14 11.71
N ALA A 452 -4.27 46.01 12.39
CA ALA A 452 -5.55 45.28 12.47
C ALA A 452 -6.36 44.94 11.17
N ALA A 453 -5.72 44.78 10.01
CA ALA A 453 -6.33 44.19 8.81
C ALA A 453 -5.70 42.84 8.38
N GLU A 454 -4.58 42.45 8.98
CA GLU A 454 -3.65 41.41 8.49
C GLU A 454 -3.52 40.15 9.38
N ARG A 455 -4.20 40.04 10.55
CA ARG A 455 -4.32 38.75 11.30
C ARG A 455 -5.20 37.69 10.61
N SER A 456 -5.67 37.99 9.41
CA SER A 456 -6.61 37.19 8.62
C SER A 456 -5.88 36.51 7.47
N GLU A 457 -4.70 35.97 7.75
CA GLU A 457 -3.82 35.36 6.76
C GLU A 457 -3.40 33.99 7.27
N LEU A 458 -3.62 32.98 6.44
CA LEU A 458 -3.21 31.60 6.65
C LEU A 458 -1.81 31.43 6.06
N ALA A 459 -0.83 31.11 6.90
CA ALA A 459 0.51 30.75 6.51
C ALA A 459 0.54 29.26 6.11
N VAL A 460 1.02 28.98 4.90
CA VAL A 460 1.29 27.62 4.43
C VAL A 460 2.79 27.48 4.26
N VAL A 461 3.40 26.62 5.07
CA VAL A 461 4.85 26.39 5.12
C VAL A 461 5.15 24.98 4.62
N ASP A 462 5.99 24.88 3.60
CA ASP A 462 6.50 23.61 3.09
C ASP A 462 7.82 23.25 3.78
N PRO A 463 7.84 22.28 4.72
CA PRO A 463 9.06 21.90 5.43
C PRO A 463 10.09 21.21 4.52
N ALA A 464 9.70 20.68 3.36
CA ALA A 464 10.63 20.04 2.42
C ALA A 464 11.43 21.04 1.59
N ALA A 465 11.03 22.31 1.55
CA ALA A 465 11.68 23.34 0.76
C ALA A 465 12.91 23.93 1.45
N SER A 466 14.00 23.16 1.49
CA SER A 466 15.25 23.49 2.19
C SER A 466 15.81 24.88 1.83
N GLY A 467 16.17 25.68 2.85
CA GLY A 467 16.98 26.89 2.70
C GLY A 467 16.26 28.15 2.19
N LYS A 468 14.93 28.11 2.01
CA LYS A 468 14.08 29.28 1.76
C LYS A 468 12.93 29.28 2.77
N THR A 469 12.28 30.43 2.95
CA THR A 469 11.00 30.51 3.68
C THR A 469 9.86 30.60 2.64
N PRO A 470 9.46 29.51 1.96
CA PRO A 470 8.29 29.56 1.10
C PRO A 470 7.05 29.53 1.97
N VAL A 471 6.63 30.73 2.38
CA VAL A 471 5.33 30.93 3.00
C VAL A 471 4.40 31.39 1.89
N HIS A 472 3.46 30.52 1.52
CA HIS A 472 2.30 31.00 0.78
C HIS A 472 1.31 31.54 1.79
N VAL A 473 0.92 32.80 1.62
CA VAL A 473 -0.15 33.41 2.41
C VAL A 473 -1.47 33.31 1.66
N VAL A 474 -2.49 32.77 2.33
CA VAL A 474 -3.87 32.69 1.81
C VAL A 474 -4.76 33.61 2.65
N PRO A 475 -5.55 34.52 2.06
CA PRO A 475 -6.47 35.37 2.82
C PRO A 475 -7.56 34.54 3.52
N ILE A 476 -7.84 34.87 4.78
CA ILE A 476 -8.90 34.25 5.58
C ILE A 476 -10.21 35.04 5.40
N SER A 477 -11.31 34.32 5.20
CA SER A 477 -12.64 34.91 4.99
C SER A 477 -13.74 34.25 5.83
N PRO A 478 -14.56 35.01 6.58
CA PRO A 478 -14.40 36.43 6.90
C PRO A 478 -13.12 36.72 7.68
N LYS A 479 -12.72 37.99 7.72
CA LYS A 479 -11.54 38.43 8.47
C LYS A 479 -11.67 38.11 9.96
N LEU A 480 -10.58 37.64 10.56
CA LEU A 480 -10.44 37.37 11.99
C LEU A 480 -10.31 38.67 12.78
N SER A 481 -10.80 38.64 14.04
CA SER A 481 -10.73 39.79 14.95
C SER A 481 -9.28 40.14 15.26
N ALA A 482 -8.95 41.44 15.20
CA ALA A 482 -7.60 41.93 15.50
C ALA A 482 -7.28 42.05 17.00
N THR A 483 -8.30 42.02 17.86
CA THR A 483 -8.17 42.13 19.33
C THR A 483 -8.12 40.76 20.03
N THR A 484 -8.21 39.68 19.27
CA THR A 484 -8.21 38.29 19.75
C THR A 484 -6.85 37.66 19.50
N SER A 485 -6.37 36.87 20.47
CA SER A 485 -5.15 36.07 20.35
C SER A 485 -5.46 34.72 19.70
N TYR A 486 -4.61 34.32 18.75
CA TYR A 486 -4.64 33.01 18.08
C TYR A 486 -3.27 32.37 18.28
N ASN A 487 -3.16 31.51 19.29
CA ASN A 487 -1.86 31.08 19.81
C ASN A 487 -1.66 29.56 19.86
N ALA A 488 -2.67 28.79 19.47
CA ALA A 488 -2.65 27.34 19.54
C ALA A 488 -3.57 26.81 18.44
N GLY A 489 -3.16 25.77 17.74
CA GLY A 489 -3.99 25.18 16.71
C GLY A 489 -3.35 23.97 16.05
N ASP A 490 -4.17 23.10 15.49
CA ASP A 490 -3.69 21.90 14.80
C ASP A 490 -4.64 21.52 13.66
N VAL A 491 -4.12 20.79 12.68
CA VAL A 491 -4.86 20.32 11.51
C VAL A 491 -5.55 19.00 11.85
N SER A 492 -6.82 18.89 11.47
CA SER A 492 -7.61 17.68 11.62
C SER A 492 -6.94 16.49 10.94
N ALA A 493 -7.16 15.29 11.49
CA ALA A 493 -6.58 14.07 10.93
C ALA A 493 -7.06 13.75 9.49
N ASP A 494 -8.19 14.32 9.04
CA ASP A 494 -8.65 14.24 7.65
C ASP A 494 -8.05 15.32 6.73
N GLY A 495 -7.20 16.20 7.29
CA GLY A 495 -6.43 17.21 6.57
C GLY A 495 -7.24 18.40 6.07
N LYS A 496 -8.47 18.60 6.57
CA LYS A 496 -9.39 19.60 6.03
C LYS A 496 -9.59 20.82 6.90
N ILE A 497 -9.38 20.70 8.21
CA ILE A 497 -9.74 21.76 9.15
C ILE A 497 -8.52 22.10 9.99
N LEU A 498 -8.10 23.36 9.97
CA LEU A 498 -7.22 23.91 11.00
C LEU A 498 -8.11 24.40 12.13
N TYR A 499 -7.99 23.75 13.29
CA TYR A 499 -8.60 24.19 14.53
C TYR A 499 -7.72 25.23 15.19
N VAL A 500 -8.24 26.43 15.43
CA VAL A 500 -7.47 27.54 16.00
C VAL A 500 -8.15 28.02 17.28
N ARG A 501 -7.40 28.07 18.38
CA ARG A 501 -7.89 28.65 19.63
C ARG A 501 -7.98 30.17 19.52
N ALA A 502 -9.15 30.71 19.82
CA ALA A 502 -9.38 32.14 19.95
C ALA A 502 -9.44 32.53 21.44
N ALA A 503 -8.51 33.36 21.91
CA ALA A 503 -8.44 33.81 23.31
C ALA A 503 -8.42 35.35 23.44
N GLY A 504 -9.35 35.93 24.20
CA GLY A 504 -9.44 37.37 24.47
C GLY A 504 -10.73 37.77 25.18
N ASN A 505 -10.93 39.08 25.43
CA ASN A 505 -12.13 39.61 26.11
C ASN A 505 -13.40 39.33 25.29
N GLY A 506 -14.07 38.21 25.55
CA GLY A 506 -15.41 37.88 25.04
C GLY A 506 -15.54 36.61 24.19
N THR A 507 -14.44 35.92 23.85
CA THR A 507 -14.50 34.64 23.12
C THR A 507 -13.32 33.76 23.52
N HIS A 508 -13.62 32.59 24.08
CA HIS A 508 -12.67 31.54 24.42
C HIS A 508 -13.08 30.27 23.66
N GLY A 509 -13.09 30.29 22.32
CA GLY A 509 -13.64 29.18 21.52
C GLY A 509 -12.63 28.60 20.54
N ILE A 510 -13.07 27.64 19.73
CA ILE A 510 -12.29 27.06 18.64
C ILE A 510 -12.84 27.55 17.30
N ILE A 511 -11.99 28.16 16.47
CA ILE A 511 -12.30 28.54 15.09
C ILE A 511 -11.91 27.37 14.19
N MET A 512 -12.77 27.04 13.24
CA MET A 512 -12.52 26.01 12.23
C MET A 512 -12.27 26.70 10.88
N ILE A 513 -11.07 26.56 10.36
CA ILE A 513 -10.65 27.14 9.08
C ILE A 513 -10.43 26.00 8.10
N ASP A 514 -11.01 26.10 6.91
CA ASP A 514 -10.80 25.13 5.85
C ASP A 514 -9.36 25.25 5.33
N VAL A 515 -8.62 24.15 5.41
CA VAL A 515 -7.25 23.98 4.90
C VAL A 515 -7.14 22.79 3.96
N ASP A 516 -8.27 22.32 3.44
CA ASP A 516 -8.34 21.20 2.50
C ASP A 516 -7.41 21.45 1.29
N PRO A 517 -6.35 20.63 1.09
CA PRO A 517 -5.45 20.76 -0.04
C PRO A 517 -6.19 20.57 -1.38
N GLY A 518 -6.31 21.66 -2.15
CA GLY A 518 -7.02 21.66 -3.44
C GLY A 518 -8.54 21.83 -3.33
N GLY A 519 -9.06 22.09 -2.13
CA GLY A 519 -10.41 22.64 -1.94
C GLY A 519 -10.47 24.10 -2.37
N SER A 520 -11.58 24.51 -2.98
CA SER A 520 -11.76 25.91 -3.44
C SER A 520 -12.11 26.89 -2.31
N THR A 521 -12.34 26.37 -1.11
CA THR A 521 -12.69 27.11 0.10
C THR A 521 -11.53 27.24 1.08
N ALA A 522 -10.31 26.84 0.72
CA ALA A 522 -9.13 27.01 1.57
C ALA A 522 -8.98 28.47 2.06
N GLY A 523 -8.77 28.64 3.37
CA GLY A 523 -8.76 29.93 4.07
C GLY A 523 -10.15 30.41 4.53
N ARG A 524 -11.24 29.71 4.21
CA ARG A 524 -12.58 30.09 4.69
C ARG A 524 -12.80 29.63 6.13
N VAL A 525 -13.34 30.51 6.96
CA VAL A 525 -13.88 30.11 8.27
C VAL A 525 -15.18 29.36 8.03
N ILE A 526 -15.19 28.08 8.37
CA ILE A 526 -16.33 27.17 8.18
C ILE A 526 -17.16 27.00 9.46
N GLY A 527 -16.62 27.41 10.61
CA GLY A 527 -17.40 27.50 11.84
C GLY A 527 -16.62 28.12 13.00
N THR A 528 -17.35 28.43 14.06
CA THR A 528 -16.79 28.92 15.32
C THR A 528 -17.53 28.21 16.44
N GLY A 529 -16.79 27.41 17.22
CA GLY A 529 -17.30 26.72 18.39
C GLY A 529 -17.68 27.70 19.50
N PRO A 530 -18.53 27.26 20.46
CA PRO A 530 -18.88 28.06 21.63
C PRO A 530 -17.66 28.29 22.53
N ALA A 531 -17.84 29.13 23.55
CA ALA A 531 -16.81 29.34 24.57
C ALA A 531 -16.52 28.03 25.33
N LEU A 532 -15.25 27.84 25.71
CA LEU A 532 -14.81 26.71 26.50
C LEU A 532 -15.55 26.69 27.84
N SER A 533 -16.02 25.51 28.25
CA SER A 533 -16.77 25.33 29.51
C SER A 533 -15.94 25.65 30.74
N THR A 534 -14.61 25.60 30.61
CA THR A 534 -13.63 25.94 31.65
C THR A 534 -12.61 26.89 31.05
N ALA A 535 -12.34 28.01 31.73
CA ALA A 535 -11.28 28.93 31.32
C ALA A 535 -9.92 28.31 31.62
N THR A 536 -9.18 27.93 30.57
CA THR A 536 -7.85 27.31 30.67
C THR A 536 -6.81 28.16 29.94
N ILE A 537 -5.60 28.21 30.48
CA ILE A 537 -4.45 28.84 29.85
C ILE A 537 -3.65 27.71 29.19
N ILE A 538 -3.61 27.73 27.87
CA ILE A 538 -2.88 26.77 27.06
C ILE A 538 -2.06 27.52 26.01
N SER A 539 -0.81 27.09 25.86
CA SER A 539 0.09 27.64 24.87
C SER A 539 0.02 26.92 23.54
N ASP A 540 -0.35 25.63 23.51
CA ASP A 540 -0.58 24.88 22.27
C ASP A 540 -1.67 23.79 22.43
N LEU A 541 -2.13 23.17 21.33
CA LEU A 541 -3.07 22.06 21.31
C LEU A 541 -2.81 21.11 20.13
N SER A 542 -3.25 19.85 20.23
CA SER A 542 -3.18 18.88 19.14
C SER A 542 -4.52 18.18 18.90
N HIS A 543 -4.81 17.85 17.65
CA HIS A 543 -6.03 17.15 17.26
C HIS A 543 -5.84 15.63 17.31
N HIS A 544 -6.71 14.93 18.04
CA HIS A 544 -6.61 13.50 18.22
C HIS A 544 -7.19 12.71 17.04
N PRO A 545 -6.40 11.81 16.42
CA PRO A 545 -6.75 11.26 15.11
C PRO A 545 -7.89 10.24 15.13
N ARG A 546 -8.30 9.76 16.30
CA ARG A 546 -9.29 8.67 16.43
C ARG A 546 -10.65 9.10 16.96
N ASP A 547 -10.67 10.07 17.85
CA ASP A 547 -11.91 10.56 18.49
C ASP A 547 -12.32 11.96 18.02
N GLY A 548 -11.46 12.66 17.26
CA GLY A 548 -11.74 13.99 16.71
C GLY A 548 -11.70 15.12 17.75
N MET A 549 -11.22 14.86 18.96
CA MET A 549 -11.14 15.86 20.04
C MET A 549 -9.80 16.58 20.02
N LEU A 550 -9.71 17.75 20.66
CA LEU A 550 -8.46 18.47 20.83
C LEU A 550 -7.88 18.18 22.22
N TYR A 551 -6.57 18.02 22.33
CA TYR A 551 -5.86 17.76 23.58
C TYR A 551 -4.79 18.81 23.81
N SER A 552 -4.53 19.12 25.07
CA SER A 552 -3.52 20.10 25.45
C SER A 552 -3.04 19.84 26.88
N VAL A 553 -1.93 20.47 27.25
CA VAL A 553 -1.40 20.52 28.62
C VAL A 553 -1.48 21.97 29.11
N THR A 554 -2.04 22.21 30.29
CA THR A 554 -2.19 23.56 30.84
C THR A 554 -0.87 24.14 31.33
N ASP A 555 -0.69 25.45 31.09
CA ASP A 555 0.58 26.15 31.36
C ASP A 555 0.85 26.37 32.85
N ASP A 556 -0.17 26.28 33.70
CA ASP A 556 -0.11 26.62 35.12
C ASP A 556 0.37 25.46 36.01
N ASP A 557 -0.13 24.25 35.75
CA ASP A 557 0.14 23.08 36.58
C ASP A 557 0.40 21.77 35.81
N GLY A 558 0.48 21.82 34.48
CA GLY A 558 0.78 20.65 33.66
C GLY A 558 -0.39 19.68 33.58
N THR A 559 -1.63 20.17 33.65
CA THR A 559 -2.83 19.34 33.57
C THR A 559 -3.18 19.04 32.11
N VAL A 560 -3.32 17.76 31.79
CA VAL A 560 -3.83 17.26 30.51
C VAL A 560 -5.33 17.51 30.44
N ILE A 561 -5.79 18.14 29.36
CA ILE A 561 -7.20 18.43 29.10
C ILE A 561 -7.61 17.91 27.72
N ARG A 562 -8.88 17.53 27.60
CA ARG A 562 -9.56 17.22 26.33
C ARG A 562 -10.65 18.24 26.07
N ILE A 563 -10.69 18.76 24.85
CA ILE A 563 -11.61 19.81 24.41
C ILE A 563 -12.43 19.28 23.24
N ASP A 564 -13.76 19.33 23.36
CA ASP A 564 -14.67 19.12 22.24
C ASP A 564 -14.75 20.41 21.39
N PRO A 565 -14.25 20.42 20.15
CA PRO A 565 -14.23 21.63 19.32
C PRO A 565 -15.62 22.09 18.88
N GLY A 566 -16.61 21.20 18.86
CA GLY A 566 -18.00 21.51 18.48
C GLY A 566 -18.81 22.09 19.63
N THR A 567 -18.62 21.59 20.86
CA THR A 567 -19.39 22.03 22.04
C THR A 567 -18.62 22.93 23.00
N GLY A 568 -17.31 23.08 22.84
CA GLY A 568 -16.43 23.79 23.76
C GLY A 568 -16.28 23.10 25.13
N LYS A 569 -16.70 21.83 25.27
CA LYS A 569 -16.62 21.13 26.56
C LYS A 569 -15.16 20.80 26.86
N VAL A 570 -14.71 21.12 28.07
CA VAL A 570 -13.36 20.80 28.57
C VAL A 570 -13.47 19.72 29.64
N ASP A 571 -12.88 18.56 29.37
CA ASP A 571 -12.72 17.46 30.33
C ASP A 571 -11.28 17.48 30.86
N THR A 572 -11.12 17.57 32.18
CA THR A 572 -9.82 17.41 32.83
C THR A 572 -9.46 15.95 32.91
N LEU A 573 -8.26 15.62 32.43
CA LEU A 573 -7.80 14.26 32.37
C LEU A 573 -6.88 13.93 33.55
N GLY A 574 -5.79 14.66 33.77
CA GLY A 574 -4.86 14.36 34.85
C GLY A 574 -3.66 15.29 34.80
N SER A 575 -2.66 15.09 35.64
CA SER A 575 -1.45 15.94 35.64
C SER A 575 -0.24 15.17 35.14
N VAL A 576 0.60 15.83 34.35
CA VAL A 576 1.88 15.31 33.85
C VAL A 576 2.86 15.21 35.03
N SER A 577 3.27 13.98 35.36
CA SER A 577 4.28 13.70 36.36
C SER A 577 5.62 14.35 35.98
N GLY A 578 6.24 15.05 36.94
CA GLY A 578 7.53 15.71 36.72
C GLY A 578 7.47 17.00 35.89
N TRP A 579 6.27 17.48 35.54
CA TRP A 579 6.08 18.77 34.87
C TRP A 579 6.68 19.91 35.71
N VAL A 580 7.41 20.81 35.05
CA VAL A 580 7.99 21.98 35.71
C VAL A 580 6.88 23.00 35.90
N LYS A 581 6.43 23.20 37.15
CA LYS A 581 5.34 24.13 37.45
C LYS A 581 5.66 25.55 36.94
N GLY A 582 4.74 26.11 36.16
CA GLY A 582 4.88 27.42 35.53
C GLY A 582 5.64 27.43 34.20
N ASP A 583 6.11 26.26 33.73
CA ASP A 583 6.61 26.07 32.38
C ASP A 583 5.42 25.84 31.44
N ALA A 584 5.29 26.70 30.42
CA ALA A 584 4.20 26.63 29.46
C ALA A 584 4.41 25.47 28.48
N ALA A 585 3.35 24.74 28.15
CA ALA A 585 3.37 23.68 27.15
C ALA A 585 3.34 24.29 25.76
N GLY A 586 4.50 24.82 25.33
CA GLY A 586 4.58 25.63 24.14
C GLY A 586 4.44 24.86 22.83
N ALA A 587 4.66 23.55 22.83
CA ALA A 587 4.35 22.74 21.66
C ALA A 587 3.76 21.41 22.10
N THR A 588 2.71 20.99 21.41
CA THR A 588 2.09 19.68 21.59
C THR A 588 2.06 18.93 20.27
N PHE A 589 2.20 17.61 20.33
CA PHE A 589 2.14 16.74 19.15
C PHE A 589 1.32 15.51 19.45
N MET A 590 0.80 14.89 18.41
CA MET A 590 0.11 13.61 18.54
C MET A 590 0.55 12.61 17.48
N ASP A 591 0.72 11.36 17.91
CA ASP A 591 0.96 10.24 17.00
C ASP A 591 -0.36 9.64 16.47
N GLU A 592 -0.24 8.68 15.55
CA GLU A 592 -1.39 7.97 14.97
C GLU A 592 -2.13 7.04 15.95
N LEU A 593 -1.53 6.72 17.09
CA LEU A 593 -2.19 5.94 18.14
C LEU A 593 -2.99 6.81 19.12
N GLY A 594 -2.69 8.11 19.15
CA GLY A 594 -3.33 9.09 20.03
C GLY A 594 -2.48 9.49 21.24
N ASN A 595 -1.21 9.08 21.30
CA ASN A 595 -0.31 9.52 22.37
C ASN A 595 0.05 10.98 22.19
N LEU A 596 0.06 11.71 23.31
CA LEU A 596 0.32 13.15 23.34
C LEU A 596 1.76 13.39 23.76
N TYR A 597 2.46 14.24 23.02
CA TYR A 597 3.77 14.76 23.37
C TYR A 597 3.65 16.24 23.71
N ALA A 598 4.42 16.71 24.69
CA ALA A 598 4.42 18.11 25.09
C ALA A 598 5.86 18.61 25.32
N VAL A 599 6.17 19.82 24.85
CA VAL A 599 7.47 20.47 25.04
C VAL A 599 7.30 21.69 25.93
N GLY A 600 8.03 21.71 27.04
CA GLY A 600 8.10 22.88 27.92
C GLY A 600 8.93 24.00 27.29
N ASN A 601 8.39 25.22 27.24
CA ASN A 601 9.08 26.40 26.72
C ASN A 601 10.40 26.70 27.45
N ASP A 602 10.33 26.84 28.76
CA ASP A 602 11.43 27.30 29.61
C ASP A 602 12.40 26.17 29.95
N SER A 603 11.91 24.92 30.09
CA SER A 603 12.79 23.78 30.40
C SER A 603 13.37 23.09 29.18
N GLY A 604 12.70 23.21 28.02
CA GLY A 604 12.98 22.43 26.81
C GLY A 604 12.68 20.93 26.97
N LYS A 605 12.15 20.47 28.10
CA LYS A 605 11.86 19.05 28.32
C LYS A 605 10.74 18.60 27.38
N VAL A 606 10.94 17.44 26.77
CA VAL A 606 9.94 16.74 25.96
C VAL A 606 9.32 15.66 26.84
N TYR A 607 8.01 15.71 27.02
CA TYR A 607 7.22 14.75 27.78
C TYR A 607 6.40 13.91 26.84
N GLU A 608 6.35 12.61 27.10
CA GLU A 608 5.37 11.71 26.52
C GLU A 608 4.23 11.45 27.51
N ILE A 609 3.01 11.35 26.99
CA ILE A 609 1.78 11.14 27.75
C ILE A 609 0.95 10.07 27.03
N ASP A 610 0.91 8.87 27.60
CA ASP A 610 0.08 7.77 27.12
C ASP A 610 -1.41 8.09 27.31
N LEU A 611 -2.14 8.15 26.19
CA LEU A 611 -3.59 8.36 26.14
C LEU A 611 -4.34 7.15 25.57
N SER A 612 -3.68 6.00 25.37
CA SER A 612 -4.21 4.82 24.68
C SER A 612 -5.40 4.15 25.41
N THR A 613 -5.66 4.49 26.68
CA THR A 613 -6.71 3.90 27.52
C THR A 613 -7.98 4.76 27.70
N VAL A 614 -8.13 5.89 26.98
CA VAL A 614 -9.15 6.96 27.21
C VAL A 614 -10.61 6.57 26.86
N SER A 615 -11.01 5.31 27.06
CA SER A 615 -12.43 4.90 27.04
C SER A 615 -13.14 4.95 28.42
N GLY A 616 -12.41 5.18 29.52
CA GLY A 616 -12.94 4.95 30.89
C GLY A 616 -12.80 6.08 31.93
N GLY A 617 -12.29 7.26 31.57
CA GLY A 617 -11.98 8.31 32.55
C GLY A 617 -10.70 8.02 33.35
N LEU A 618 -10.04 9.09 33.78
CA LEU A 618 -8.70 9.02 34.34
C LEU A 618 -8.64 8.59 35.79
N ALA A 619 -8.58 7.29 36.01
CA ALA A 619 -8.19 6.73 37.31
C ALA A 619 -6.88 5.91 37.27
N GLN A 620 -6.19 5.79 36.12
CA GLN A 620 -5.05 4.88 36.02
C GLN A 620 -4.12 5.17 34.82
N TYR A 621 -3.45 6.33 34.80
CA TYR A 621 -2.63 6.74 33.65
C TYR A 621 -1.17 6.43 33.93
N GLY A 622 -0.62 5.54 33.10
CA GLY A 622 0.79 5.16 33.07
C GLY A 622 1.66 6.40 32.89
N GLY A 623 2.81 6.41 33.57
CA GLY A 623 3.58 7.61 33.85
C GLY A 623 3.91 8.43 32.61
N SER A 624 3.74 9.75 32.71
CA SER A 624 4.45 10.63 31.79
C SER A 624 5.94 10.60 32.13
N GLU A 625 6.78 10.46 31.12
CA GLU A 625 8.23 10.48 31.29
C GLU A 625 8.88 11.55 30.43
N VAL A 626 10.09 11.95 30.85
CA VAL A 626 10.88 12.93 30.11
C VAL A 626 11.76 12.15 29.15
N VAL A 627 11.36 12.10 27.89
CA VAL A 627 12.06 11.36 26.83
C VAL A 627 13.25 12.15 26.30
N GLY A 628 13.10 13.48 26.14
CA GLY A 628 14.10 14.31 25.47
C GLY A 628 14.26 15.71 26.05
N LYS A 629 15.26 16.43 25.55
CA LYS A 629 15.47 17.85 25.87
C LYS A 629 15.86 18.69 24.65
N SER A 630 14.91 19.52 24.22
CA SER A 630 15.05 20.51 23.16
C SER A 630 15.71 21.81 23.65
N GLN A 631 16.05 22.73 22.73
CA GLN A 631 16.58 24.04 23.10
C GLN A 631 15.47 24.89 23.74
N PRO A 632 15.64 25.37 24.99
CA PRO A 632 14.62 26.19 25.64
C PRO A 632 14.41 27.54 24.94
N THR A 633 13.15 27.91 24.71
CA THR A 633 12.78 29.23 24.18
C THR A 633 11.44 29.67 24.76
N THR A 634 11.21 30.98 24.81
CA THR A 634 9.97 31.53 25.40
C THR A 634 8.75 31.43 24.49
N GLN A 635 8.92 30.96 23.25
CA GLN A 635 7.84 30.79 22.27
C GLN A 635 8.15 29.56 21.41
N ASN A 636 7.49 28.47 21.73
CA ASN A 636 7.36 27.33 20.84
C ASN A 636 5.92 27.27 20.32
N ASP A 637 5.74 26.56 19.21
CA ASP A 637 4.46 26.08 18.70
C ASP A 637 4.79 24.75 17.97
N GLY A 638 3.84 23.81 17.90
CA GLY A 638 4.07 22.42 17.51
C GLY A 638 3.09 21.88 16.48
N GLY A 639 3.60 21.08 15.52
CA GLY A 639 2.77 20.42 14.53
C GLY A 639 3.49 19.24 13.92
N ALA A 640 2.83 18.09 13.89
CA ALA A 640 3.41 16.85 13.39
C ALA A 640 2.34 15.90 12.87
N CYS A 641 2.74 15.02 11.96
CA CYS A 641 2.08 13.73 11.80
C CYS A 641 3.11 12.64 12.03
N LEU A 642 3.04 11.99 13.19
CA LEU A 642 4.06 11.04 13.65
C LEU A 642 3.61 9.61 13.35
N VAL A 643 4.51 8.83 12.75
CA VAL A 643 4.30 7.38 12.60
C VAL A 643 4.66 6.72 13.92
N ALA A 644 3.69 6.05 14.51
CA ALA A 644 3.90 5.27 15.72
C ALA A 644 4.78 4.05 15.44
N ARG A 645 5.73 3.78 16.32
CA ARG A 645 6.56 2.59 16.27
C ARG A 645 6.56 1.86 17.59
N ASP A 646 6.81 0.57 17.49
CA ASP A 646 7.21 -0.29 18.59
C ASP A 646 8.72 -0.59 18.46
N PHE A 647 9.44 -0.60 19.58
CA PHE A 647 10.89 -0.76 19.67
C PHE A 647 11.24 -1.86 20.67
N GLY A 648 12.29 -2.64 20.39
CA GLY A 648 12.80 -3.59 21.38
C GLY A 648 13.43 -2.88 22.59
N ASP A 649 13.51 -3.57 23.72
CA ASP A 649 13.99 -3.01 25.00
C ASP A 649 15.17 -3.79 25.64
N ALA A 650 15.76 -4.77 24.94
CA ALA A 650 16.94 -5.50 25.43
C ALA A 650 18.16 -4.56 25.60
N PRO A 651 19.16 -4.89 26.44
CA PRO A 651 20.35 -4.06 26.62
C PRO A 651 21.06 -3.72 25.30
N ASP A 652 21.62 -2.51 25.18
CA ASP A 652 22.21 -2.07 23.91
C ASP A 652 23.45 -2.86 23.43
N SER A 653 24.02 -3.77 24.22
CA SER A 653 24.96 -4.77 23.66
C SER A 653 24.35 -5.51 22.45
N TYR A 654 23.02 -5.70 22.47
CA TYR A 654 22.21 -6.31 21.43
C TYR A 654 21.76 -5.32 20.33
N LYS A 655 22.35 -4.11 20.27
CA LYS A 655 22.04 -3.05 19.29
C LYS A 655 20.55 -2.69 19.28
N THR A 656 20.05 -2.27 20.43
CA THR A 656 18.64 -1.92 20.60
C THR A 656 18.38 -0.44 20.27
N LEU A 657 19.42 0.40 20.37
CA LEU A 657 19.31 1.82 20.09
C LEU A 657 19.03 2.15 18.64
N LEU A 658 18.23 3.18 18.40
CA LEU A 658 18.06 3.78 17.07
C LEU A 658 19.41 4.23 16.48
N ALA A 659 20.33 4.73 17.32
CA ALA A 659 21.69 5.09 16.91
C ALA A 659 22.52 3.90 16.37
N SER A 660 22.16 2.68 16.79
CA SER A 660 22.73 1.40 16.34
C SER A 660 21.86 0.69 15.30
N ASP A 661 20.88 1.40 14.72
CA ASP A 661 19.81 0.87 13.86
C ASP A 661 19.00 -0.24 14.52
N GLY A 662 18.62 -0.06 15.79
CA GLY A 662 17.88 -1.04 16.57
C GLY A 662 16.53 -1.44 15.98
N PRO A 663 15.99 -2.59 16.41
CA PRO A 663 14.76 -3.12 15.86
C PRO A 663 13.60 -2.21 16.21
N ARG A 664 12.77 -1.96 15.20
CA ARG A 664 11.57 -1.15 15.36
C ARG A 664 10.54 -1.53 14.31
N HIS A 665 9.27 -1.43 14.66
CA HIS A 665 8.17 -1.82 13.80
C HIS A 665 7.17 -0.68 13.70
N LYS A 666 6.83 -0.26 12.48
CA LYS A 666 5.77 0.72 12.28
C LYS A 666 4.44 0.09 12.66
N LEU A 667 3.70 0.78 13.53
CA LEU A 667 2.38 0.36 13.93
C LEU A 667 1.35 1.02 13.02
N ASN A 668 0.43 0.23 12.48
CA ASN A 668 -0.68 0.76 11.72
C ASN A 668 -1.92 0.93 12.61
N ALA A 669 -2.86 1.76 12.14
CA ALA A 669 -4.09 2.01 12.87
C ALA A 669 -4.98 0.76 13.04
N ALA A 670 -4.83 -0.25 12.16
CA ALA A 670 -5.64 -1.47 12.18
C ALA A 670 -5.17 -2.48 13.24
N ARG A 671 -3.90 -2.41 13.67
CA ARG A 671 -3.24 -3.40 14.53
C ARG A 671 -3.43 -4.83 14.00
N ASP A 672 -3.29 -4.97 12.69
CA ASP A 672 -3.55 -6.21 11.97
C ASP A 672 -2.40 -7.22 12.07
N LEU A 673 -1.26 -6.84 12.65
CA LEU A 673 -0.11 -7.72 12.85
C LEU A 673 0.54 -7.47 14.22
N LEU A 674 0.41 -8.43 15.15
CA LEU A 674 0.88 -8.29 16.55
C LEU A 674 1.50 -9.58 17.08
N LEU A 675 2.44 -9.45 18.01
CA LEU A 675 2.81 -10.47 18.99
C LEU A 675 1.84 -10.34 20.16
N GLY A 676 1.10 -11.42 20.45
CA GLY A 676 0.05 -11.33 21.47
C GLY A 676 -1.14 -10.44 21.08
N SER A 677 -1.51 -9.53 21.97
CA SER A 677 -2.77 -8.76 22.03
C SER A 677 -2.60 -7.29 22.42
N LYS A 678 -1.48 -6.94 23.04
CA LYS A 678 -1.10 -5.56 23.36
C LYS A 678 0.08 -5.19 22.49
N VAL A 679 0.12 -3.92 22.13
CA VAL A 679 1.30 -3.26 21.58
C VAL A 679 1.24 -1.82 22.05
N THR A 680 2.37 -1.31 22.50
CA THR A 680 2.57 0.08 22.88
C THR A 680 3.34 0.77 21.77
N ALA A 681 2.91 1.98 21.39
CA ALA A 681 3.82 2.82 20.64
C ALA A 681 4.76 3.44 21.66
N SER A 682 6.05 3.21 21.46
CA SER A 682 7.10 3.94 22.14
C SER A 682 7.80 4.83 21.11
N PRO A 683 7.99 6.13 21.36
CA PRO A 683 8.92 6.95 20.62
C PRO A 683 10.36 6.53 20.92
N ASP A 684 10.57 5.76 22.00
CA ASP A 684 11.86 5.63 22.64
C ASP A 684 12.54 4.31 22.29
N ALA A 685 13.57 4.45 21.45
CA ALA A 685 14.80 3.72 21.68
C ALA A 685 15.70 4.56 22.62
N ASP A 686 15.55 4.33 23.93
CA ASP A 686 16.44 4.67 25.07
C ASP A 686 16.37 6.02 25.81
N THR A 687 15.80 5.95 27.02
CA THR A 687 16.55 6.09 28.30
C THR A 687 16.29 5.01 29.36
N VAL A 688 15.40 4.03 29.14
CA VAL A 688 15.06 3.00 30.14
C VAL A 688 15.25 1.58 29.57
N HIS A 689 16.46 1.28 29.12
CA HIS A 689 16.91 -0.13 29.07
C HIS A 689 16.78 -0.71 30.46
N THR A 690 15.88 -1.67 30.65
CA THR A 690 15.92 -2.42 31.89
C THR A 690 16.87 -3.59 31.71
N LEU A 691 17.64 -3.90 32.75
CA LEU A 691 18.36 -5.18 32.90
C LEU A 691 17.44 -6.42 32.80
N ASN A 692 16.14 -6.22 32.55
CA ASN A 692 15.10 -7.21 32.62
C ASN A 692 14.32 -7.40 31.32
N ALA A 693 14.42 -6.51 30.32
CA ALA A 693 13.54 -6.51 29.13
C ALA A 693 12.06 -6.61 29.57
N ALA A 694 11.59 -5.51 30.15
CA ALA A 694 10.35 -5.43 30.93
C ALA A 694 9.93 -3.97 31.15
N ASN A 695 10.49 -3.03 30.37
CA ASN A 695 10.18 -1.62 30.57
C ASN A 695 8.78 -1.28 30.06
N ASP A 696 8.29 -2.06 29.11
CA ASP A 696 6.96 -1.97 28.57
C ASP A 696 6.08 -3.12 29.09
N SER A 697 4.83 -3.19 28.63
CA SER A 697 3.83 -4.13 29.18
C SER A 697 3.23 -5.06 28.11
N ASP A 698 3.85 -5.04 26.95
CA ASP A 698 3.52 -5.69 25.69
C ASP A 698 4.45 -6.86 25.35
N ASP A 699 5.52 -7.11 26.11
CA ASP A 699 6.25 -8.40 26.09
C ASP A 699 5.39 -9.58 26.59
N GLU A 700 4.42 -10.00 25.79
CA GLU A 700 3.37 -10.95 26.17
C GLU A 700 3.13 -12.05 25.13
N GLY A 701 3.64 -11.88 23.91
CA GLY A 701 3.61 -12.86 22.84
C GLY A 701 4.15 -14.22 23.27
N VAL A 702 5.09 -14.28 24.23
CA VAL A 702 5.55 -15.51 24.86
C VAL A 702 5.27 -15.52 26.36
N SER A 703 4.30 -16.33 26.77
CA SER A 703 3.93 -16.46 28.19
C SER A 703 5.04 -17.02 29.10
N SER A 704 5.90 -17.90 28.55
CA SER A 704 7.04 -18.47 29.27
C SER A 704 7.96 -19.27 28.33
N PHE A 705 9.27 -19.11 28.48
CA PHE A 705 10.26 -19.96 27.81
C PHE A 705 10.48 -21.28 28.55
N PRO A 706 10.61 -22.44 27.85
CA PRO A 706 11.04 -23.68 28.49
C PRO A 706 12.43 -23.56 29.11
N THR A 707 12.71 -24.30 30.18
CA THR A 707 14.02 -24.28 30.85
C THR A 707 15.15 -24.63 29.89
N LEU A 708 16.14 -23.74 29.79
CA LEU A 708 17.34 -23.91 28.98
C LEU A 708 18.54 -24.16 29.90
N GLY A 709 19.26 -25.26 29.73
CA GLY A 709 20.39 -25.60 30.60
C GLY A 709 21.59 -26.16 29.87
N THR A 710 22.78 -26.04 30.47
CA THR A 710 24.07 -26.35 29.81
C THR A 710 24.26 -27.81 29.38
N GLY A 711 23.46 -28.74 29.90
CA GLY A 711 23.41 -30.15 29.51
C GLY A 711 22.60 -30.43 28.24
N SER A 712 21.94 -29.42 27.66
CA SER A 712 21.00 -29.57 26.53
C SER A 712 21.66 -29.40 25.16
N GLY A 713 22.99 -29.29 25.09
CA GLY A 713 23.72 -29.09 23.83
C GLY A 713 23.36 -30.12 22.76
N GLY A 714 22.97 -29.65 21.58
CA GLY A 714 22.55 -30.46 20.44
C GLY A 714 21.07 -30.87 20.43
N ALA A 715 20.32 -30.64 21.51
CA ALA A 715 18.88 -30.89 21.57
C ALA A 715 18.09 -29.82 20.79
N SER A 716 16.85 -30.16 20.43
CA SER A 716 15.90 -29.19 19.87
C SER A 716 15.26 -28.39 21.01
N TYR A 717 15.16 -27.08 20.83
CA TYR A 717 14.51 -26.15 21.75
C TYR A 717 13.38 -25.45 21.00
N SER A 718 12.18 -25.37 21.56
CA SER A 718 11.03 -24.76 20.86
C SER A 718 10.21 -23.90 21.80
N VAL A 719 9.73 -22.76 21.29
CA VAL A 719 8.80 -21.85 21.98
C VAL A 719 7.61 -21.59 21.07
N THR A 720 6.43 -21.42 21.66
CA THR A 720 5.23 -21.02 20.91
C THR A 720 4.89 -19.59 21.31
N ALA A 721 4.81 -18.71 20.32
CA ALA A 721 4.37 -17.34 20.48
C ALA A 721 2.89 -17.21 20.10
N ALA A 722 2.13 -16.44 20.87
CA ALA A 722 0.85 -15.89 20.45
C ALA A 722 1.13 -14.82 19.37
N VAL A 723 0.36 -14.86 18.30
CA VAL A 723 0.47 -13.89 17.20
C VAL A 723 -0.93 -13.47 16.79
N HIS A 724 -1.05 -12.35 16.09
CA HIS A 724 -2.26 -11.92 15.43
C HIS A 724 -1.88 -11.49 14.02
N ASN A 725 -2.39 -12.15 12.99
CA ASN A 725 -2.22 -11.71 11.61
C ASN A 725 -3.57 -11.62 10.91
N THR A 726 -3.97 -10.43 10.49
CA THR A 726 -5.17 -10.13 9.70
C THR A 726 -4.87 -9.19 8.53
N THR A 727 -3.61 -9.16 8.09
CA THR A 727 -3.14 -8.29 6.98
C THR A 727 -3.69 -8.74 5.62
N GLY A 728 -4.21 -9.96 5.52
CA GLY A 728 -4.58 -10.61 4.26
C GLY A 728 -3.41 -11.30 3.54
N THR A 729 -2.21 -11.31 4.13
CA THR A 729 -1.01 -11.99 3.59
C THR A 729 -0.25 -12.78 4.66
N ASP A 730 0.52 -13.78 4.23
CA ASP A 730 1.42 -14.53 5.12
C ASP A 730 2.63 -13.68 5.52
N GLU A 731 2.90 -13.61 6.82
CA GLU A 731 4.00 -12.83 7.42
C GLU A 731 5.06 -13.74 8.05
N ARG A 732 6.11 -13.13 8.62
CA ARG A 732 7.24 -13.85 9.21
C ARG A 732 7.41 -13.49 10.67
N LEU A 733 7.50 -14.53 11.51
CA LEU A 733 8.08 -14.43 12.83
C LEU A 733 9.54 -14.88 12.77
N SER A 734 10.46 -14.00 13.18
CA SER A 734 11.89 -14.31 13.38
C SER A 734 12.24 -14.14 14.84
N ALA A 735 13.06 -15.02 15.39
CA ALA A 735 13.49 -14.89 16.77
C ALA A 735 14.93 -15.35 16.99
N TRP A 736 15.62 -14.72 17.94
CA TRP A 736 17.01 -15.00 18.31
C TRP A 736 17.10 -15.33 19.81
N ILE A 737 18.04 -16.20 20.18
CA ILE A 737 18.41 -16.48 21.57
C ILE A 737 19.94 -16.47 21.63
N ASP A 738 20.53 -15.58 22.44
CA ASP A 738 21.99 -15.50 22.60
C ASP A 738 22.51 -16.70 23.42
N PHE A 739 22.84 -17.80 22.75
CA PHE A 739 23.18 -19.06 23.40
C PHE A 739 24.60 -19.05 23.98
N ASP A 740 25.53 -18.34 23.34
CA ASP A 740 26.93 -18.26 23.76
C ASP A 740 27.19 -17.12 24.76
N ARG A 741 26.22 -16.21 24.91
CA ARG A 741 26.21 -15.03 25.78
C ARG A 741 27.30 -14.03 25.41
N ASN A 742 27.56 -13.87 24.12
CA ASN A 742 28.52 -12.91 23.61
C ASN A 742 27.98 -11.46 23.60
N GLY A 743 26.68 -11.28 23.87
CA GLY A 743 26.02 -9.98 23.91
C GLY A 743 25.49 -9.53 22.54
N HIS A 744 25.45 -10.42 21.55
CA HIS A 744 24.94 -10.18 20.21
C HIS A 744 23.91 -11.23 19.82
N PHE A 745 23.10 -10.92 18.81
CA PHE A 745 22.21 -11.89 18.17
C PHE A 745 22.80 -12.29 16.82
N ASP A 746 23.33 -13.51 16.75
CA ASP A 746 24.03 -14.03 15.57
C ASP A 746 23.09 -14.79 14.62
N THR A 747 23.55 -15.02 13.39
CA THR A 747 22.71 -15.64 12.35
C THR A 747 22.34 -17.09 12.68
N ASP A 748 23.25 -17.83 13.34
CA ASP A 748 23.03 -19.21 13.77
C ASP A 748 22.13 -19.35 15.01
N GLU A 749 21.82 -18.23 15.66
CA GLU A 749 20.90 -18.15 16.80
C GLU A 749 19.44 -17.91 16.38
N ARG A 750 19.21 -17.73 15.09
CA ARG A 750 17.89 -17.39 14.55
C ARG A 750 17.02 -18.63 14.32
N ALA A 751 15.78 -18.57 14.77
CA ALA A 751 14.67 -19.41 14.32
C ALA A 751 13.62 -18.57 13.59
N THR A 752 12.81 -19.23 12.75
CA THR A 752 11.74 -18.56 12.01
C THR A 752 10.49 -19.42 11.90
N ALA A 753 9.32 -18.78 11.87
CA ALA A 753 8.04 -19.39 11.55
C ALA A 753 7.27 -18.53 10.53
N THR A 754 6.52 -19.17 9.63
CA THR A 754 5.56 -18.44 8.79
C THR A 754 4.28 -18.25 9.58
N VAL A 755 3.73 -17.03 9.56
CA VAL A 755 2.48 -16.67 10.23
C VAL A 755 1.45 -16.37 9.15
N ALA A 756 0.62 -17.36 8.83
CA ALA A 756 -0.41 -17.21 7.81
C ALA A 756 -1.49 -16.20 8.22
N ASP A 757 -2.20 -15.64 7.25
CA ASP A 757 -3.37 -14.79 7.53
C ASP A 757 -4.42 -15.54 8.37
N GLY A 758 -4.93 -14.87 9.41
CA GLY A 758 -5.84 -15.43 10.41
C GLY A 758 -5.19 -16.32 11.49
N GLN A 759 -3.88 -16.52 11.45
CA GLN A 759 -3.18 -17.36 12.43
C GLN A 759 -3.02 -16.65 13.78
N ASN A 760 -3.18 -17.39 14.88
CA ASN A 760 -3.16 -16.86 16.23
C ASN A 760 -2.01 -17.40 17.13
N SER A 761 -1.19 -18.31 16.60
CA SER A 761 -0.03 -18.86 17.30
C SER A 761 1.02 -19.33 16.30
N ALA A 762 2.31 -19.23 16.63
CA ALA A 762 3.40 -19.72 15.80
C ALA A 762 4.51 -20.36 16.65
N THR A 763 5.03 -21.50 16.23
CA THR A 763 6.10 -22.22 16.94
C THR A 763 7.45 -21.98 16.28
N LEU A 764 8.41 -21.51 17.07
CA LEU A 764 9.81 -21.33 16.70
C LEU A 764 10.63 -22.50 17.26
N THR A 765 11.58 -23.01 16.47
CA THR A 765 12.42 -24.15 16.86
C THR A 765 13.90 -23.88 16.55
N TRP A 766 14.74 -23.99 17.57
CA TRP A 766 16.20 -23.91 17.50
C TRP A 766 16.84 -25.28 17.73
N LYS A 767 18.11 -25.37 17.37
CA LYS A 767 19.02 -26.42 17.83
C LYS A 767 20.03 -25.79 18.78
N ILE A 768 20.08 -26.26 20.03
CA ILE A 768 20.95 -25.67 21.05
C ILE A 768 22.42 -25.92 20.66
N PRO A 769 23.27 -24.89 20.59
CA PRO A 769 24.71 -25.06 20.38
C PRO A 769 25.36 -25.92 21.46
N ALA A 770 26.44 -26.63 21.13
CA ALA A 770 27.20 -27.37 22.13
C ALA A 770 28.05 -26.40 22.97
N GLY A 771 28.19 -26.66 24.27
CA GLY A 771 29.11 -25.90 25.13
C GLY A 771 28.59 -24.56 25.64
N ILE A 772 27.28 -24.31 25.59
CA ILE A 772 26.66 -23.12 26.20
C ILE A 772 27.01 -23.02 27.70
N THR A 773 27.11 -21.79 28.20
CA THR A 773 27.52 -21.51 29.59
C THR A 773 26.34 -20.94 30.40
N SER A 774 26.31 -21.21 31.71
CA SER A 774 25.19 -20.81 32.56
C SER A 774 25.22 -19.33 32.95
N GLY A 775 24.05 -18.68 32.97
CA GLY A 775 23.78 -17.33 33.47
C GLY A 775 22.75 -16.59 32.61
N THR A 776 22.63 -15.27 32.78
CA THR A 776 21.66 -14.44 32.05
C THR A 776 21.98 -14.36 30.55
N SER A 777 20.94 -14.43 29.73
CA SER A 777 20.94 -14.18 28.29
C SER A 777 19.64 -13.45 27.90
N TYR A 778 19.43 -13.17 26.61
CA TYR A 778 18.24 -12.53 26.07
C TYR A 778 17.72 -13.25 24.83
N ALA A 779 16.45 -13.03 24.53
CA ALA A 779 15.83 -13.37 23.26
C ALA A 779 15.14 -12.16 22.66
N ARG A 780 15.03 -12.14 21.33
CA ARG A 780 14.31 -11.12 20.57
C ARG A 780 13.37 -11.79 19.61
N LEU A 781 12.11 -11.37 19.56
CA LEU A 781 11.11 -11.79 18.59
C LEU A 781 10.77 -10.59 17.70
N ARG A 782 10.62 -10.83 16.40
CA ARG A 782 10.22 -9.82 15.41
C ARG A 782 9.20 -10.42 14.46
N LEU A 783 8.00 -9.86 14.45
CA LEU A 783 6.91 -10.22 13.56
C LEU A 783 6.72 -9.15 12.49
N GLY A 784 6.73 -9.51 11.22
CA GLY A 784 6.60 -8.54 10.12
C GLY A 784 6.89 -9.12 8.74
N PRO A 785 7.02 -8.26 7.72
CA PRO A 785 7.39 -8.65 6.36
C PRO A 785 8.70 -9.44 6.34
N ALA A 786 8.70 -10.58 5.66
CA ALA A 786 9.75 -11.60 5.79
C ALA A 786 11.19 -11.13 5.55
N VAL A 787 11.38 -10.13 4.69
CA VAL A 787 12.71 -9.55 4.39
C VAL A 787 13.15 -8.58 5.49
N GLU A 788 12.22 -7.82 6.04
CA GLU A 788 12.48 -6.72 6.98
C GLU A 788 12.80 -7.26 8.38
N VAL A 789 12.16 -8.37 8.76
CA VAL A 789 12.45 -9.08 10.01
C VAL A 789 13.50 -10.18 9.86
N ALA A 790 14.34 -10.14 8.81
CA ALA A 790 15.38 -11.14 8.61
C ALA A 790 16.60 -10.95 9.53
N GLN A 791 16.76 -9.75 10.09
CA GLN A 791 17.86 -9.33 10.97
C GLN A 791 17.34 -8.96 12.37
N PRO A 792 18.16 -9.05 13.43
CA PRO A 792 17.77 -8.67 14.78
C PRO A 792 17.68 -7.14 14.99
N THR A 793 18.02 -6.36 13.97
CA THR A 793 18.09 -4.89 13.94
C THR A 793 17.34 -4.34 12.71
N GLY A 794 17.05 -3.04 12.68
CA GLY A 794 16.45 -2.33 11.55
C GLY A 794 14.94 -2.17 11.64
N GLU A 795 14.37 -1.38 10.74
CA GLU A 795 12.92 -1.10 10.69
C GLU A 795 12.14 -2.17 9.93
N ALA A 796 10.96 -2.51 10.45
CA ALA A 796 9.88 -3.17 9.72
C ALA A 796 8.73 -2.19 9.47
N SER A 797 8.11 -2.32 8.30
CA SER A 797 6.99 -1.49 7.83
C SER A 797 5.65 -1.84 8.45
N ASN A 798 5.55 -2.99 9.13
CA ASN A 798 4.41 -3.41 9.95
C ASN A 798 4.87 -4.43 11.01
N GLY A 799 4.02 -4.70 11.99
CA GLY A 799 4.18 -5.75 12.99
C GLY A 799 4.74 -5.25 14.31
N GLU A 800 5.49 -6.11 15.01
CA GLU A 800 5.90 -5.89 16.40
C GLU A 800 7.25 -6.57 16.70
N VAL A 801 7.99 -6.04 17.68
CA VAL A 801 9.21 -6.56 18.27
C VAL A 801 9.02 -6.70 19.78
N GLU A 802 9.42 -7.84 20.33
CA GLU A 802 9.42 -8.10 21.78
C GLU A 802 10.79 -8.65 22.20
N ASP A 803 11.25 -8.28 23.39
CA ASP A 803 12.52 -8.73 23.95
C ASP A 803 12.28 -9.46 25.28
N TYR A 804 13.10 -10.49 25.56
CA TYR A 804 12.89 -11.33 26.74
C TYR A 804 14.19 -11.65 27.44
N LYS A 805 14.23 -11.48 28.76
CA LYS A 805 15.32 -11.99 29.58
C LYS A 805 15.21 -13.50 29.79
N LEU A 806 16.32 -14.19 29.54
CA LEU A 806 16.45 -15.62 29.73
C LEU A 806 17.53 -15.96 30.76
N THR A 807 17.41 -17.13 31.37
CA THR A 807 18.47 -17.70 32.23
C THR A 807 18.86 -19.08 31.70
N ILE A 808 20.15 -19.25 31.40
CA ILE A 808 20.75 -20.54 31.09
C ILE A 808 21.18 -21.20 32.40
N GLU A 809 20.52 -22.30 32.76
CA GLU A 809 20.71 -23.01 34.01
C GLU A 809 21.95 -23.93 33.99
N ALA A 810 22.64 -24.05 35.13
CA ALA A 810 23.80 -24.92 35.25
C ALA A 810 23.39 -26.40 35.36
N SER A 811 23.87 -27.23 34.43
CA SER A 811 23.75 -28.70 34.51
C SER A 811 24.97 -29.31 35.22
N SER A 812 24.74 -30.20 36.19
CA SER A 812 25.81 -30.85 36.96
C SER A 812 25.44 -32.31 37.23
N LEU A 813 26.33 -33.25 36.93
CA LEU A 813 26.09 -34.69 37.05
C LEU A 813 27.17 -35.32 37.93
N LYS A 814 26.74 -36.07 38.95
CA LYS A 814 27.64 -36.82 39.83
C LYS A 814 27.42 -38.30 39.67
N ILE A 815 28.45 -39.01 39.23
CA ILE A 815 28.49 -40.45 39.07
C ILE A 815 29.39 -41.06 40.15
N THR A 816 28.94 -42.13 40.80
CA THR A 816 29.71 -42.85 41.81
C THR A 816 29.56 -44.35 41.62
N LYS A 817 30.67 -45.08 41.67
CA LYS A 817 30.73 -46.53 41.52
C LYS A 817 31.26 -47.17 42.79
N THR A 818 30.57 -48.21 43.25
CA THR A 818 30.99 -49.02 44.40
C THR A 818 30.90 -50.51 44.07
N ALA A 819 31.65 -51.34 44.80
CA ALA A 819 31.65 -52.79 44.64
C ALA A 819 31.70 -53.46 46.02
N THR A 820 30.84 -54.46 46.24
CA THR A 820 30.77 -55.18 47.53
C THR A 820 30.52 -56.69 47.32
N PRO A 821 31.17 -57.57 48.10
CA PRO A 821 32.21 -57.28 49.10
C PRO A 821 33.56 -56.91 48.47
N SER A 822 34.44 -56.24 49.23
CA SER A 822 35.83 -55.99 48.86
C SER A 822 36.73 -56.05 50.10
N PRO A 823 37.74 -56.94 50.17
CA PRO A 823 38.12 -57.95 49.17
C PRO A 823 37.09 -59.08 49.03
N ALA A 824 37.16 -59.86 47.95
CA ALA A 824 36.23 -60.95 47.66
C ALA A 824 36.95 -62.25 47.25
N LYS A 825 36.59 -63.37 47.88
CA LYS A 825 37.27 -64.68 47.72
C LYS A 825 36.85 -65.37 46.42
N PRO A 826 37.69 -66.25 45.84
CA PRO A 826 37.29 -67.11 44.71
C PRO A 826 35.96 -67.85 44.95
N GLY A 827 35.04 -67.75 44.00
CA GLY A 827 33.68 -68.29 44.09
C GLY A 827 32.63 -67.36 44.73
N GLN A 828 33.02 -66.20 45.27
CA GLN A 828 32.05 -65.19 45.75
C GLN A 828 31.50 -64.35 44.59
N THR A 829 30.29 -63.83 44.79
CA THR A 829 29.67 -62.84 43.91
C THR A 829 29.96 -61.44 44.43
N VAL A 830 30.43 -60.56 43.55
CA VAL A 830 30.65 -59.13 43.80
C VAL A 830 29.55 -58.35 43.10
N THR A 831 28.83 -57.51 43.85
CA THR A 831 27.80 -56.61 43.33
C THR A 831 28.41 -55.23 43.13
N TYR A 832 28.25 -54.69 41.92
CA TYR A 832 28.57 -53.31 41.57
C TYR A 832 27.30 -52.45 41.63
N THR A 833 27.46 -51.23 42.13
CA THR A 833 26.41 -50.20 42.17
C THR A 833 26.98 -48.92 41.57
N VAL A 834 26.36 -48.43 40.49
CA VAL A 834 26.66 -47.14 39.85
C VAL A 834 25.50 -46.20 40.10
N THR A 835 25.73 -45.13 40.86
CA THR A 835 24.74 -44.09 41.14
C THR A 835 25.00 -42.89 40.24
N VAL A 836 23.97 -42.37 39.59
CA VAL A 836 24.00 -41.21 38.69
C VAL A 836 23.02 -40.17 39.25
N GLN A 837 23.53 -39.04 39.74
CA GLN A 837 22.73 -37.98 40.35
C GLN A 837 22.83 -36.69 39.54
N ASN A 838 21.70 -36.06 39.25
CA ASN A 838 21.67 -34.69 38.74
C ASN A 838 21.73 -33.71 39.91
N THR A 839 22.87 -33.04 40.06
CA THR A 839 23.13 -32.04 41.10
C THR A 839 22.93 -30.61 40.59
N GLY A 840 22.57 -30.43 39.33
CA GLY A 840 22.27 -29.13 38.72
C GLY A 840 20.81 -28.70 38.92
N THR A 841 20.49 -27.51 38.40
CA THR A 841 19.13 -26.93 38.40
C THR A 841 18.34 -27.24 37.13
N SER A 842 19.00 -27.73 36.08
CA SER A 842 18.37 -28.17 34.82
C SER A 842 18.22 -29.68 34.75
N ASP A 843 17.13 -30.13 34.12
CA ASP A 843 16.90 -31.54 33.78
C ASP A 843 17.90 -32.03 32.71
N TYR A 844 18.30 -33.31 32.78
CA TYR A 844 18.91 -34.02 31.66
C TYR A 844 17.84 -34.81 30.92
N THR A 845 17.73 -34.66 29.60
CA THR A 845 16.81 -35.47 28.78
C THR A 845 17.38 -36.83 28.40
N GLY A 846 18.70 -36.99 28.46
CA GLY A 846 19.40 -38.22 28.08
C GLY A 846 20.80 -38.34 28.69
N ALA A 847 20.91 -38.36 30.02
CA ALA A 847 22.16 -38.68 30.69
C ALA A 847 22.60 -40.12 30.36
N ALA A 848 23.90 -40.37 30.26
CA ALA A 848 24.42 -41.68 29.89
C ALA A 848 25.81 -41.99 30.49
N PHE A 849 26.12 -43.28 30.67
CA PHE A 849 27.48 -43.75 30.98
C PHE A 849 27.79 -45.11 30.33
N LYS A 850 29.07 -45.44 30.26
CA LYS A 850 29.64 -46.73 29.84
C LYS A 850 30.56 -47.28 30.92
N ASP A 851 30.57 -48.59 31.09
CA ASP A 851 31.27 -49.31 32.14
C ASP A 851 31.96 -50.53 31.54
N ASP A 852 33.28 -50.46 31.36
CA ASP A 852 34.07 -51.50 30.68
C ASP A 852 34.53 -52.57 31.66
N LEU A 853 33.98 -53.78 31.51
CA LEU A 853 34.26 -54.91 32.41
C LEU A 853 35.51 -55.70 32.01
N THR A 854 36.32 -55.26 31.03
CA THR A 854 37.50 -56.01 30.56
C THR A 854 38.46 -56.40 31.69
N GLY A 855 38.74 -55.49 32.63
CA GLY A 855 39.59 -55.75 33.81
C GLY A 855 38.90 -56.50 34.96
N VAL A 856 37.67 -56.97 34.75
CA VAL A 856 36.87 -57.77 35.70
C VAL A 856 36.68 -59.18 35.15
N LEU A 857 36.46 -59.32 33.84
CA LEU A 857 36.06 -60.57 33.18
C LEU A 857 37.20 -61.59 33.01
N ASP A 858 38.45 -61.19 33.22
CA ASP A 858 39.59 -62.11 33.25
C ASP A 858 39.56 -62.99 34.53
N ASP A 859 39.12 -62.42 35.67
CA ASP A 859 38.99 -63.09 36.97
C ASP A 859 37.58 -63.56 37.33
N ALA A 860 36.55 -62.92 36.78
CA ALA A 860 35.14 -63.21 37.11
C ALA A 860 34.29 -63.47 35.85
N ALA A 861 33.09 -64.00 36.04
CA ALA A 861 32.07 -64.12 35.01
C ALA A 861 30.92 -63.16 35.33
N TYR A 862 30.42 -62.45 34.33
CA TYR A 862 29.26 -61.56 34.48
C TYR A 862 27.95 -62.36 34.61
N ASN A 863 27.09 -61.98 35.55
CA ASN A 863 25.89 -62.73 35.91
C ASN A 863 24.63 -62.34 35.12
N ALA A 864 24.74 -61.42 34.14
CA ALA A 864 23.63 -60.99 33.30
C ALA A 864 22.41 -60.46 34.08
N ASP A 865 22.65 -59.76 35.19
CA ASP A 865 21.64 -59.32 36.16
C ASP A 865 21.56 -57.79 36.32
N ALA A 866 22.03 -57.05 35.29
CA ALA A 866 22.00 -55.59 35.33
C ALA A 866 20.57 -55.05 35.37
N LYS A 867 20.33 -54.12 36.29
CA LYS A 867 19.05 -53.40 36.43
C LYS A 867 19.27 -51.94 36.77
N ALA A 868 18.42 -51.08 36.24
CA ALA A 868 18.36 -49.66 36.55
C ALA A 868 17.13 -49.38 37.44
N ALA A 869 17.32 -48.58 38.49
CA ALA A 869 16.26 -48.00 39.32
C ALA A 869 16.33 -46.47 39.23
N GLY A 870 15.18 -45.78 39.32
CA GLY A 870 15.11 -44.33 39.17
C GLY A 870 15.10 -43.82 37.72
N GLY A 871 14.89 -44.71 36.73
CA GLY A 871 14.73 -44.35 35.32
C GLY A 871 15.86 -44.82 34.40
N GLY A 872 15.63 -44.70 33.10
CA GLY A 872 16.57 -45.10 32.05
C GLY A 872 16.59 -46.59 31.74
N THR A 873 17.43 -46.96 30.77
CA THR A 873 17.62 -48.32 30.29
C THR A 873 19.09 -48.73 30.42
N VAL A 874 19.33 -50.01 30.71
CA VAL A 874 20.67 -50.59 30.79
C VAL A 874 20.81 -51.69 29.74
N SER A 875 21.95 -51.73 29.07
CA SER A 875 22.29 -52.76 28.08
C SER A 875 23.71 -53.26 28.30
N TYR A 876 23.98 -54.48 27.86
CA TYR A 876 25.31 -55.09 27.89
C TYR A 876 25.66 -55.63 26.52
N ASP A 877 26.73 -55.10 25.94
CA ASP A 877 27.37 -55.59 24.73
C ASP A 877 28.83 -55.88 25.07
N SER A 878 29.14 -57.17 25.25
CA SER A 878 30.40 -57.60 25.87
C SER A 878 31.62 -56.93 25.22
N PRO A 879 32.52 -56.30 26.00
CA PRO A 879 32.62 -56.31 27.47
C PRO A 879 31.98 -55.10 28.18
N VAL A 880 31.22 -54.25 27.49
CA VAL A 880 30.76 -52.94 27.97
C VAL A 880 29.30 -52.95 28.41
N LEU A 881 29.05 -52.47 29.63
CA LEU A 881 27.70 -52.17 30.13
C LEU A 881 27.41 -50.67 29.93
N SER A 882 26.24 -50.35 29.37
CA SER A 882 25.84 -48.97 29.04
C SER A 882 24.50 -48.63 29.70
N TRP A 883 24.34 -47.39 30.16
CA TRP A 883 23.07 -46.86 30.65
C TRP A 883 22.75 -45.52 30.00
N THR A 884 21.47 -45.28 29.72
CA THR A 884 20.97 -43.96 29.30
C THR A 884 19.55 -43.69 29.80
N GLY A 885 19.23 -42.45 30.18
CA GLY A 885 17.88 -42.03 30.57
C GLY A 885 17.76 -40.53 30.88
N ALA A 886 16.51 -40.05 30.88
CA ALA A 886 16.18 -38.73 31.41
C ALA A 886 16.37 -38.70 32.93
N LEU A 887 16.88 -37.58 33.46
CA LEU A 887 17.19 -37.39 34.86
C LEU A 887 16.88 -35.94 35.28
N PRO A 888 15.69 -35.67 35.85
CA PRO A 888 15.31 -34.34 36.29
C PRO A 888 16.24 -33.76 37.37
N ALA A 889 16.21 -32.45 37.56
CA ALA A 889 17.00 -31.75 38.57
C ALA A 889 16.80 -32.35 39.97
N GLY A 890 17.89 -32.60 40.67
CA GLY A 890 17.89 -33.22 42.00
C GLY A 890 17.64 -34.75 42.04
N GLN A 891 17.26 -35.37 40.93
CA GLN A 891 16.95 -36.81 40.91
C GLN A 891 18.19 -37.71 40.77
N THR A 892 18.01 -38.99 41.12
CA THR A 892 19.06 -40.01 41.09
C THR A 892 18.58 -41.30 40.41
N ALA A 893 19.39 -41.82 39.49
CA ALA A 893 19.27 -43.17 38.96
C ALA A 893 20.38 -44.07 39.52
N THR A 894 20.10 -45.36 39.69
CA THR A 894 21.07 -46.34 40.22
C THR A 894 21.05 -47.60 39.36
N VAL A 895 22.22 -47.98 38.84
CA VAL A 895 22.43 -49.21 38.09
C VAL A 895 23.16 -50.21 38.97
N THR A 896 22.63 -51.43 39.09
CA THR A 896 23.25 -52.52 39.86
C THR A 896 23.42 -53.75 39.00
N TYR A 897 24.55 -54.44 39.16
CA TYR A 897 24.86 -55.69 38.45
C TYR A 897 25.91 -56.48 39.24
N SER A 898 26.13 -57.76 38.93
CA SER A 898 27.08 -58.58 39.65
C SER A 898 27.97 -59.46 38.76
N VAL A 899 29.12 -59.85 39.32
CA VAL A 899 30.04 -60.82 38.72
C VAL A 899 30.40 -61.89 39.75
N SER A 900 30.62 -63.13 39.30
CA SER A 900 31.06 -64.23 40.16
C SER A 900 32.52 -64.58 39.89
N ILE A 901 33.36 -64.53 40.92
CA ILE A 901 34.80 -64.78 40.82
C ILE A 901 35.05 -66.25 40.49
N LYS A 902 35.84 -66.52 39.45
CA LYS A 902 36.20 -67.88 39.03
C LYS A 902 36.92 -68.63 40.16
N LYS A 903 36.71 -69.95 40.27
CA LYS A 903 37.33 -70.82 41.28
C LYS A 903 38.01 -72.04 40.61
N PRO A 904 39.36 -72.09 40.52
CA PRO A 904 40.32 -71.03 40.90
C PRO A 904 40.20 -69.81 39.99
N SER A 905 40.58 -68.62 40.47
CA SER A 905 40.56 -67.43 39.61
C SER A 905 41.76 -67.46 38.66
N SER A 906 41.53 -67.06 37.41
CA SER A 906 42.48 -67.25 36.28
C SER A 906 43.23 -65.98 35.86
N GLY A 907 42.81 -64.80 36.30
CA GLY A 907 43.35 -63.49 35.89
C GLY A 907 44.37 -62.90 36.87
N ASP A 908 44.45 -61.58 36.92
CA ASP A 908 45.44 -60.81 37.69
C ASP A 908 45.15 -60.68 39.20
N LYS A 909 44.02 -61.22 39.66
CA LYS A 909 43.51 -61.19 41.04
C LYS A 909 43.00 -59.81 41.48
N SER A 910 42.58 -58.96 40.55
CA SER A 910 42.14 -57.60 40.81
C SER A 910 40.96 -57.21 39.90
N LEU A 911 39.74 -57.15 40.45
CA LEU A 911 38.58 -56.70 39.67
C LEU A 911 38.56 -55.17 39.54
N LYS A 912 39.39 -54.62 38.66
CA LYS A 912 39.44 -53.17 38.38
C LYS A 912 38.35 -52.79 37.40
N ASN A 913 37.59 -51.77 37.75
CA ASN A 913 36.42 -51.40 36.98
C ASN A 913 36.16 -49.89 37.07
N THR A 914 36.03 -49.22 35.93
CA THR A 914 35.92 -47.76 35.81
C THR A 914 34.77 -47.39 34.89
N VAL A 915 33.87 -46.52 35.38
CA VAL A 915 32.78 -45.93 34.60
C VAL A 915 33.28 -44.68 33.88
N THR A 916 32.81 -44.46 32.66
CA THR A 916 33.03 -43.27 31.85
C THR A 916 31.71 -42.69 31.34
N SER A 917 31.61 -41.37 31.20
CA SER A 917 30.44 -40.66 30.71
C SER A 917 30.87 -39.49 29.83
N SER A 918 30.20 -39.34 28.69
CA SER A 918 30.31 -38.16 27.83
C SER A 918 29.23 -37.12 28.12
N THR A 919 28.38 -37.35 29.13
CA THR A 919 27.32 -36.39 29.49
C THR A 919 27.98 -35.13 30.06
N PRO A 920 27.69 -33.93 29.51
CA PRO A 920 28.25 -32.68 30.03
C PRO A 920 27.98 -32.51 31.53
N GLY A 921 28.92 -31.87 32.25
CA GLY A 921 28.80 -31.63 33.69
C GLY A 921 29.09 -32.84 34.59
N GLY A 922 29.51 -33.98 34.03
CA GLY A 922 29.86 -35.22 34.74
C GLY A 922 31.29 -35.26 35.31
N ASN A 923 31.48 -35.92 36.46
CA ASN A 923 32.80 -36.16 37.07
C ASN A 923 33.57 -37.36 36.47
N CYS A 924 32.90 -38.24 35.73
CA CYS A 924 33.49 -39.46 35.17
C CYS A 924 33.76 -39.35 33.66
N SER A 925 34.40 -38.29 33.19
CA SER A 925 34.84 -38.19 31.80
C SER A 925 35.92 -39.24 31.46
N ALA A 926 36.15 -39.50 30.16
CA ALA A 926 37.20 -40.42 29.74
C ALA A 926 38.57 -39.93 30.24
N GLY A 927 39.31 -40.78 30.96
CA GLY A 927 40.58 -40.43 31.58
C GLY A 927 40.47 -39.70 32.93
N SER A 928 39.26 -39.55 33.48
CA SER A 928 39.06 -38.95 34.81
C SER A 928 39.85 -39.71 35.88
N THR A 929 40.47 -38.96 36.79
CA THR A 929 41.17 -39.49 37.97
C THR A 929 40.30 -39.44 39.24
N ASP A 930 39.00 -39.13 39.11
CA ASP A 930 38.09 -39.10 40.25
C ASP A 930 37.93 -40.53 40.83
N PRO A 931 38.30 -40.76 42.11
CA PRO A 931 38.18 -42.07 42.72
C PRO A 931 36.72 -42.58 42.79
N ALA A 932 35.72 -41.69 42.74
CA ALA A 932 34.31 -42.09 42.72
C ALA A 932 33.93 -42.86 41.43
N CYS A 933 34.68 -42.70 40.34
CA CYS A 933 34.38 -43.36 39.06
C CYS A 933 34.92 -44.80 38.98
N THR A 934 35.81 -45.18 39.89
CA THR A 934 36.57 -46.43 39.83
C THR A 934 36.32 -47.28 41.08
N SER A 935 36.31 -48.60 40.88
CA SER A 935 36.31 -49.58 41.96
C SER A 935 37.40 -50.62 41.69
N ASN A 936 38.04 -51.10 42.75
CA ASN A 936 38.97 -52.22 42.65
C ASN A 936 38.66 -53.21 43.78
N VAL A 937 38.38 -54.46 43.40
CA VAL A 937 38.13 -55.54 44.37
C VAL A 937 39.28 -56.54 44.31
N PRO A 938 40.18 -56.56 45.31
CA PRO A 938 41.24 -57.55 45.38
C PRO A 938 40.68 -58.95 45.62
N VAL A 939 41.23 -59.95 44.93
CA VAL A 939 40.91 -61.37 45.09
C VAL A 939 42.03 -62.04 45.89
N PRO A 940 41.86 -62.32 47.19
CA PRO A 940 42.92 -62.87 48.01
C PRO A 940 43.17 -64.35 47.65
N THR A 941 44.44 -64.76 47.65
CA THR A 941 44.87 -66.13 47.36
C THR A 941 45.96 -66.59 48.32
N PHE A 942 46.02 -67.88 48.61
CA PHE A 942 47.14 -68.51 49.33
C PHE A 942 47.62 -69.77 48.60
N THR A 943 48.86 -70.17 48.86
CA THR A 943 49.45 -71.41 48.34
C THR A 943 49.77 -72.36 49.48
N VAL A 944 49.68 -73.67 49.22
CA VAL A 944 49.98 -74.73 50.21
C VAL A 944 51.08 -75.62 49.64
N LYS A 945 52.15 -75.83 50.41
CA LYS A 945 53.26 -76.74 50.06
C LYS A 945 53.51 -77.73 51.19
N LYS A 946 53.48 -79.03 50.91
CA LYS A 946 53.78 -80.09 51.88
C LYS A 946 55.17 -80.68 51.62
N LYS A 947 55.94 -80.90 52.68
CA LYS A 947 57.29 -81.50 52.63
C LYS A 947 57.45 -82.52 53.75
N ALA A 948 57.86 -83.73 53.42
CA ALA A 948 58.32 -84.73 54.40
C ALA A 948 59.80 -84.50 54.74
N SER A 949 60.22 -84.81 55.97
CA SER A 949 61.62 -84.68 56.41
C SER A 949 62.55 -85.66 55.72
N THR A 950 62.04 -86.79 55.25
CA THR A 950 62.76 -87.81 54.49
C THR A 950 61.82 -88.50 53.49
N ALA A 951 62.36 -88.98 52.38
CA ALA A 951 61.64 -89.80 51.41
C ALA A 951 61.66 -91.30 51.75
N LYS A 952 62.51 -91.72 52.71
CA LYS A 952 62.63 -93.12 53.16
C LYS A 952 62.80 -93.16 54.68
N ALA A 953 62.09 -94.06 55.34
CA ALA A 953 62.21 -94.30 56.78
C ALA A 953 62.22 -95.82 57.05
N LYS A 954 62.93 -96.23 58.11
CA LYS A 954 62.92 -97.62 58.59
C LYS A 954 61.74 -97.82 59.55
N PRO A 955 61.23 -99.06 59.73
CA PRO A 955 60.27 -99.36 60.79
C PRO A 955 60.74 -98.84 62.16
N GLY A 956 59.83 -98.23 62.91
CA GLY A 956 60.11 -97.54 64.17
C GLY A 956 60.64 -96.11 64.03
N GLY A 957 60.99 -95.64 62.82
CA GLY A 957 61.47 -94.28 62.55
C GLY A 957 60.35 -93.24 62.51
N THR A 958 60.69 -91.99 62.86
CA THR A 958 59.75 -90.86 62.85
C THR A 958 59.93 -90.03 61.58
N VAL A 959 58.86 -89.78 60.84
CA VAL A 959 58.82 -88.84 59.70
C VAL A 959 58.09 -87.57 60.13
N THR A 960 58.70 -86.42 59.89
CA THR A 960 58.09 -85.10 60.15
C THR A 960 57.56 -84.53 58.85
N TYR A 961 56.29 -84.15 58.84
CA TYR A 961 55.67 -83.41 57.76
C TYR A 961 55.60 -81.93 58.13
N THR A 962 56.01 -81.08 57.20
CA THR A 962 55.87 -79.62 57.27
C THR A 962 55.01 -79.16 56.11
N ILE A 963 53.86 -78.56 56.40
CA ILE A 963 53.00 -77.89 55.44
C ILE A 963 53.18 -76.39 55.61
N THR A 964 53.53 -75.70 54.53
CA THR A 964 53.70 -74.26 54.49
C THR A 964 52.54 -73.65 53.72
N VAL A 965 51.77 -72.79 54.38
CA VAL A 965 50.73 -71.96 53.78
C VAL A 965 51.27 -70.55 53.61
N THR A 966 51.37 -70.05 52.38
CA THR A 966 51.86 -68.70 52.09
C THR A 966 50.73 -67.85 51.51
N ASN A 967 50.38 -66.75 52.19
CA ASN A 967 49.40 -65.80 51.70
C ASN A 967 49.99 -64.82 50.69
N GLY A 968 49.17 -64.38 49.74
CA GLY A 968 49.50 -63.31 48.78
C GLY A 968 49.52 -61.92 49.42
N SER A 969 49.42 -60.89 48.57
CA SER A 969 49.50 -59.48 48.96
C SER A 969 48.25 -58.92 49.66
N THR A 970 47.15 -59.67 49.72
CA THR A 970 45.89 -59.26 50.37
C THR A 970 45.62 -60.17 51.58
N PRO A 971 45.20 -59.64 52.75
CA PRO A 971 44.80 -60.48 53.88
C PRO A 971 43.71 -61.50 53.50
N TYR A 972 43.84 -62.73 54.00
CA TYR A 972 42.90 -63.82 53.74
C TYR A 972 42.32 -64.33 55.06
N THR A 973 41.04 -64.11 55.30
CA THR A 973 40.36 -64.62 56.51
C THR A 973 39.83 -66.05 56.31
N GLY A 974 39.91 -66.89 57.33
CA GLY A 974 39.41 -68.26 57.32
C GLY A 974 39.98 -69.12 56.19
N ALA A 975 41.29 -69.00 55.91
CA ALA A 975 41.97 -69.92 55.01
C ALA A 975 41.93 -71.33 55.61
N THR A 976 41.71 -72.35 54.78
CA THR A 976 41.62 -73.73 55.24
C THR A 976 42.18 -74.71 54.22
N PHE A 977 42.76 -75.81 54.70
CA PHE A 977 43.07 -76.98 53.89
C PHE A 977 42.86 -78.25 54.72
N THR A 978 42.67 -79.37 54.02
CA THR A 978 42.62 -80.70 54.62
C THR A 978 43.73 -81.55 54.02
N ASP A 979 44.58 -82.12 54.87
CA ASP A 979 45.58 -83.12 54.53
C ASP A 979 44.99 -84.50 54.86
N ASP A 980 44.86 -85.35 53.86
CA ASP A 980 44.37 -86.72 54.02
C ASP A 980 45.57 -87.63 54.29
N LEU A 981 45.60 -88.25 55.47
CA LEU A 981 46.69 -89.12 55.89
C LEU A 981 46.34 -90.60 55.64
N SER A 982 45.27 -90.94 54.92
CA SER A 982 44.83 -92.34 54.74
C SER A 982 45.95 -93.25 54.25
N ASP A 983 46.72 -92.83 53.24
CA ASP A 983 47.87 -93.57 52.67
C ASP A 983 49.17 -93.44 53.48
N VAL A 984 49.14 -92.69 54.58
CA VAL A 984 50.26 -92.58 55.52
C VAL A 984 50.00 -93.45 56.76
N LEU A 985 48.73 -93.60 57.13
CA LEU A 985 48.32 -94.27 58.37
C LEU A 985 48.16 -95.78 58.22
N ASP A 986 48.25 -96.32 57.01
CA ASP A 986 48.39 -97.74 56.74
C ASP A 986 49.77 -98.29 57.14
N ASP A 987 50.82 -97.50 56.93
CA ASP A 987 52.23 -97.85 57.22
C ASP A 987 52.82 -97.12 58.45
N ALA A 988 52.09 -96.17 59.05
CA ALA A 988 52.58 -95.40 60.19
C ALA A 988 51.48 -95.02 61.20
N ALA A 989 51.85 -94.83 62.46
CA ALA A 989 50.97 -94.28 63.48
C ALA A 989 51.15 -92.76 63.62
N TYR A 990 50.05 -92.01 63.66
CA TYR A 990 50.08 -90.57 63.93
C TYR A 990 50.46 -90.28 65.39
N ASN A 991 51.44 -89.38 65.61
CA ASN A 991 51.96 -89.09 66.96
C ASN A 991 51.15 -88.05 67.76
N ALA A 992 50.02 -87.56 67.21
CA ALA A 992 49.16 -86.57 67.88
C ALA A 992 49.88 -85.26 68.29
N ASP A 993 50.87 -84.84 67.50
CA ASP A 993 51.78 -83.72 67.80
C ASP A 993 51.66 -82.55 66.80
N ALA A 994 50.54 -82.47 66.07
CA ALA A 994 50.35 -81.40 65.11
C ALA A 994 50.33 -80.03 65.79
N LYS A 995 51.11 -79.10 65.27
CA LYS A 995 51.14 -77.69 65.68
C LYS A 995 51.21 -76.78 64.48
N ALA A 996 50.61 -75.61 64.59
CA ALA A 996 50.67 -74.56 63.59
C ALA A 996 51.36 -73.32 64.16
N SER A 997 52.18 -72.63 63.36
CA SER A 997 52.77 -71.34 63.75
C SER A 997 51.74 -70.21 63.74
N ALA A 998 50.61 -70.40 63.06
CA ALA A 998 49.45 -69.52 63.04
C ALA A 998 48.19 -70.33 62.66
N GLY A 999 47.02 -69.94 63.17
CA GLY A 999 45.78 -70.67 63.00
C GLY A 999 45.65 -71.88 63.94
N THR A 1000 44.66 -72.72 63.68
CA THR A 1000 44.35 -73.92 64.46
C THR A 1000 44.44 -75.15 63.58
N VAL A 1001 44.90 -76.25 64.15
CA VAL A 1001 44.95 -77.56 63.50
C VAL A 1001 44.10 -78.53 64.30
N ALA A 1002 43.27 -79.30 63.60
CA ALA A 1002 42.41 -80.32 64.18
C ALA A 1002 42.62 -81.64 63.42
N TYR A 1003 42.75 -82.73 64.15
CA TYR A 1003 42.85 -84.07 63.58
C TYR A 1003 41.59 -84.88 63.90
N ALA A 1004 40.95 -85.40 62.87
CA ALA A 1004 39.87 -86.38 62.96
C ALA A 1004 40.21 -87.50 61.98
N SER A 1005 40.61 -88.65 62.50
CA SER A 1005 41.16 -89.74 61.68
C SER A 1005 40.30 -90.03 60.44
N PRO A 1006 40.88 -90.08 59.22
CA PRO A 1006 42.31 -90.00 58.88
C PRO A 1006 42.79 -88.58 58.45
N ARG A 1007 42.04 -87.52 58.76
CA ARG A 1007 42.24 -86.18 58.18
C ARG A 1007 42.76 -85.16 59.19
N LEU A 1008 43.75 -84.39 58.75
CA LEU A 1008 44.27 -83.22 59.45
C LEU A 1008 43.78 -81.95 58.75
N THR A 1009 42.99 -81.14 59.44
CA THR A 1009 42.44 -79.89 58.90
C THR A 1009 43.09 -78.70 59.60
N TRP A 1010 43.53 -77.73 58.80
CA TRP A 1010 44.00 -76.44 59.30
C TRP A 1010 43.02 -75.33 58.93
N THR A 1011 42.80 -74.39 59.86
CA THR A 1011 42.05 -73.16 59.60
C THR A 1011 42.74 -71.97 60.26
N GLY A 1012 42.89 -70.86 59.56
CA GLY A 1012 43.44 -69.63 60.13
C GLY A 1012 43.27 -68.39 59.26
N ASP A 1013 43.33 -67.22 59.90
CA ASP A 1013 43.47 -65.95 59.21
C ASP A 1013 44.95 -65.72 58.85
N LEU A 1014 45.19 -65.18 57.66
CA LEU A 1014 46.51 -64.88 57.14
C LEU A 1014 46.60 -63.38 56.80
N ALA A 1015 47.51 -62.66 57.45
CA ALA A 1015 47.89 -61.32 57.02
C ALA A 1015 48.59 -61.35 55.65
N ALA A 1016 48.67 -60.21 54.96
CA ALA A 1016 49.36 -60.11 53.68
C ALA A 1016 50.82 -60.60 53.80
N GLY A 1017 51.24 -61.49 52.91
CA GLY A 1017 52.58 -62.10 52.90
C GLY A 1017 52.86 -63.09 54.04
N GLN A 1018 51.91 -63.33 54.95
CA GLN A 1018 52.13 -64.23 56.10
C GLN A 1018 52.37 -65.67 55.64
N VAL A 1019 53.31 -66.33 56.31
CA VAL A 1019 53.59 -67.75 56.16
C VAL A 1019 53.18 -68.50 57.43
N ALA A 1020 52.24 -69.44 57.33
CA ALA A 1020 51.89 -70.36 58.41
C ALA A 1020 52.53 -71.73 58.14
N ALA A 1021 53.26 -72.25 59.13
CA ALA A 1021 53.87 -73.58 59.07
C ALA A 1021 53.13 -74.53 60.00
N ILE A 1022 52.61 -75.62 59.45
CA ILE A 1022 51.95 -76.71 60.17
C ILE A 1022 52.94 -77.87 60.18
N THR A 1023 53.30 -78.36 61.37
CA THR A 1023 54.21 -79.49 61.52
C THR A 1023 53.54 -80.61 62.31
N TYR A 1024 53.72 -81.84 61.87
CA TYR A 1024 53.28 -83.03 62.59
C TYR A 1024 54.18 -84.21 62.28
N THR A 1025 54.14 -85.26 63.10
CA THR A 1025 54.95 -86.47 62.89
C THR A 1025 54.10 -87.74 62.87
N VAL A 1026 54.60 -88.71 62.11
CA VAL A 1026 54.11 -90.10 62.11
C VAL A 1026 55.28 -91.04 62.41
N LYS A 1027 55.01 -92.17 63.05
CA LYS A 1027 55.99 -93.21 63.35
C LYS A 1027 55.70 -94.45 62.50
N VAL A 1028 56.64 -94.83 61.64
CA VAL A 1028 56.49 -96.00 60.76
C VAL A 1028 56.36 -97.27 61.61
N THR A 1029 55.34 -98.08 61.34
CA THR A 1029 55.02 -99.29 62.11
C THR A 1029 55.65 -100.57 61.56
#